data_AF-A0A0G0KZR4-F1
#
_entry.id   AF-A0A0G0KZR4-F1
#
_cell.length_a   1.000
_cell.length_b   1.000
_cell.length_c   1.000
_cell.angle_alpha   90.00
_cell.angle_beta   90.00
_cell.angle_gamma   90.00
#
_symmetry.space_group_name_H-M   'P 1'
#
loop_
_entity.id
_entity.type
_entity.pdbx_description
1 polymer ?
#
loop_
_entity_poly.entity_id
_entity_poly.type
_entity_poly.pdbx_seq_one_letter_code
_entity_poly.pdbx_strand_id
1 'polypeptide(L)'
;MNAIKFIFLSAVIFTFFLFQIPVAKASEVNQYITIVNPVRESHYTQNLYQNLETQYRIISDRNLPATWLLTYDVIEKEDETRLLKSFNGNQELGIFLEVTLNFSEKAGVKYNKGGSWHSANSVFLSGYLQSDREKLIDTVFEKFKKIFGYYPASIGSWWTDSYSLSYMKNKYGITANLVCADQFSTDGYQIWGQYWSAPYYPSRFHAGIPASNDESKLDIVNVQWAARDPLNGYYNSLYSVQDYMVGPVNKDLTYIEKLIEIYAGTNDNQIGHIVIGLESDLTPDAYQKEYKDRIELVSELSGKGVYQVVSMKDFSSVYRNIYPGLSPEIQFVSDDILGKKQKVFWYQSPFYRIGLLYDIEKSETKVFDLRIYSDKIIEPYYLNTNREFDLSIYIPSLLDEVNNEDDVWITKMGKLVGRELKEDFLTLNFEKGSISLGRNNIRIIGVEKEDIPVTILKSKATDIKISESEISVSFNGTYPFSRDGTAYRDLSAEATHRLKTKKVGAIIIAIVITIIFFGYLLLKKKQPLIAKIIYIFSITLIITGSFIWLKDNRQNYLIDQSEMEMLWRLSTLPQGNVMVYDNECLQCEYFTKYKPPAFSNKRDYVKYFGKHRIVYNSSVINSIDRETAKKEFDKLNVDYVYLVKYGDYIEKLPFSPGDIGVAKLYDNPYTEIWKKVK
;
A
#
# COMPACT_ATOMS: atom_id res chain seq x y z
N MET A 1 46.57 48.88 -47.70
CA MET A 1 45.28 48.19 -47.48
C MET A 1 45.39 46.80 -46.84
N ASN A 2 46.61 46.26 -46.59
CA ASN A 2 46.78 44.89 -46.06
C ASN A 2 47.06 44.80 -44.55
N ALA A 3 47.61 45.84 -43.90
CA ALA A 3 47.89 45.82 -42.46
C ALA A 3 46.62 45.93 -41.59
N ILE A 4 45.66 46.76 -42.01
CA ILE A 4 44.39 46.98 -41.28
C ILE A 4 43.50 45.74 -41.33
N LYS A 5 43.49 45.01 -42.45
CA LYS A 5 42.76 43.73 -42.55
C LYS A 5 43.35 42.64 -41.65
N PHE A 6 44.67 42.63 -41.45
CA PHE A 6 45.32 41.64 -40.59
C PHE A 6 45.02 41.90 -39.10
N ILE A 7 45.01 43.17 -38.68
CA ILE A 7 44.67 43.58 -37.31
C ILE A 7 43.18 43.33 -37.02
N PHE A 8 42.29 43.54 -38.00
CA PHE A 8 40.87 43.27 -37.81
C PHE A 8 40.58 41.75 -37.76
N LEU A 9 41.28 40.95 -38.56
CA LEU A 9 41.12 39.49 -38.54
C LEU A 9 41.70 38.88 -37.26
N SER A 10 42.85 39.36 -36.77
CA SER A 10 43.40 38.92 -35.49
C SER A 10 42.57 39.37 -34.29
N ALA A 11 41.99 40.57 -34.33
CA ALA A 11 41.06 41.03 -33.29
C ALA A 11 39.78 40.17 -33.25
N VAL A 12 39.19 39.83 -34.41
CA VAL A 12 37.99 38.98 -34.50
C VAL A 12 38.26 37.55 -34.01
N ILE A 13 39.42 36.97 -34.36
CA ILE A 13 39.83 35.63 -33.88
C ILE A 13 40.11 35.67 -32.36
N PHE A 14 40.71 36.74 -31.83
CA PHE A 14 40.95 36.87 -30.39
C PHE A 14 39.66 37.06 -29.59
N THR A 15 38.65 37.77 -30.12
CA THR A 15 37.30 37.79 -29.52
C THR A 15 36.60 36.42 -29.60
N PHE A 16 36.81 35.64 -30.65
CA PHE A 16 36.21 34.29 -30.75
C PHE A 16 36.80 33.31 -29.72
N PHE A 17 38.08 33.48 -29.34
CA PHE A 17 38.70 32.70 -28.27
C PHE A 17 38.38 33.22 -26.85
N LEU A 18 38.11 34.52 -26.66
CA LEU A 18 37.66 35.07 -25.38
C LEU A 18 36.22 34.68 -25.00
N PHE A 19 35.38 34.28 -25.97
CA PHE A 19 34.04 33.73 -25.73
C PHE A 19 34.00 32.20 -25.58
N GLN A 20 35.14 31.51 -25.65
CA GLN A 20 35.27 30.10 -25.27
C GLN A 20 35.87 29.97 -23.86
N ILE A 21 35.31 30.72 -22.90
CA ILE A 21 35.44 30.30 -21.51
C ILE A 21 34.69 28.96 -21.45
N PRO A 22 35.34 27.82 -21.12
CA PRO A 22 34.59 26.64 -20.77
C PRO A 22 33.71 27.06 -19.61
N VAL A 23 32.40 27.19 -19.84
CA VAL A 23 31.44 27.17 -18.74
C VAL A 23 31.73 25.84 -18.08
N ALA A 24 32.48 25.87 -16.98
CA ALA A 24 32.58 24.73 -16.09
C ALA A 24 31.12 24.32 -15.88
N LYS A 25 30.74 23.13 -16.36
CA LYS A 25 29.50 22.51 -15.91
C LYS A 25 29.63 22.53 -14.40
N ALA A 26 28.89 23.43 -13.75
CA ALA A 26 28.68 23.33 -12.33
C ALA A 26 28.27 21.88 -12.12
N SER A 27 29.01 21.17 -11.26
CA SER A 27 28.64 19.83 -10.84
C SER A 27 27.18 19.91 -10.41
N GLU A 28 26.24 19.35 -11.17
CA GLU A 28 24.82 19.38 -10.82
C GLU A 28 24.69 18.63 -9.50
N VAL A 29 24.45 19.37 -8.42
CA VAL A 29 24.27 18.80 -7.08
C VAL A 29 22.94 18.07 -7.10
N ASN A 30 22.94 16.76 -7.39
CA ASN A 30 21.73 15.94 -7.44
C ASN A 30 21.30 15.46 -6.04
N GLN A 31 21.39 16.35 -5.05
CA GLN A 31 21.14 16.08 -3.64
C GLN A 31 20.12 17.09 -3.16
N TYR A 32 18.90 16.63 -2.88
CA TYR A 32 17.75 17.52 -2.68
C TYR A 32 17.13 17.36 -1.30
N ILE A 33 16.77 18.48 -0.69
CA ILE A 33 15.93 18.55 0.50
C ILE A 33 14.65 19.29 0.11
N THR A 34 13.48 18.69 0.35
CA THR A 34 12.21 19.37 0.15
C THR A 34 11.60 19.74 1.48
N ILE A 35 11.35 21.03 1.69
CA ILE A 35 10.63 21.51 2.86
C ILE A 35 9.13 21.46 2.58
N VAL A 36 8.36 20.71 3.38
CA VAL A 36 6.91 20.60 3.23
C VAL A 36 6.21 20.85 4.56
N ASN A 37 5.21 21.73 4.58
CA ASN A 37 4.41 22.01 5.77
C ASN A 37 2.94 21.70 5.46
N PRO A 38 2.38 20.58 5.96
CA PRO A 38 0.95 20.37 5.98
C PRO A 38 0.28 21.44 6.86
N VAL A 39 -0.64 22.19 6.28
CA VAL A 39 -1.39 23.27 6.93
C VAL A 39 -2.82 22.79 7.15
N ARG A 40 -3.10 22.40 8.39
CA ARG A 40 -4.41 21.94 8.84
C ARG A 40 -4.76 22.57 10.19
N GLU A 41 -6.02 22.45 10.56
CA GLU A 41 -6.50 22.79 11.90
C GLU A 41 -6.90 21.53 12.64
N SER A 42 -6.35 21.33 13.83
CA SER A 42 -6.64 20.21 14.71
C SER A 42 -7.29 20.70 16.01
N HIS A 43 -7.71 19.77 16.88
CA HIS A 43 -8.28 20.13 18.18
C HIS A 43 -7.28 20.82 19.13
N TYR A 44 -5.98 20.80 18.84
CA TYR A 44 -4.93 21.41 19.66
C TYR A 44 -4.37 22.69 19.01
N THR A 45 -4.84 23.06 17.82
CA THR A 45 -4.47 24.33 17.18
C THR A 45 -5.04 25.50 17.98
N GLN A 46 -4.16 26.35 18.53
CA GLN A 46 -4.58 27.54 19.27
C GLN A 46 -4.82 28.74 18.37
N ASN A 47 -3.91 28.98 17.43
CA ASN A 47 -3.97 30.10 16.50
C ASN A 47 -3.24 29.74 15.20
N LEU A 48 -4.00 29.29 14.19
CA LEU A 48 -3.44 28.87 12.92
C LEU A 48 -2.71 30.00 12.19
N TYR A 49 -3.25 31.21 12.19
CA TYR A 49 -2.61 32.38 11.57
C TYR A 49 -1.21 32.61 12.15
N GLN A 50 -1.09 32.61 13.49
CA GLN A 50 0.20 32.82 14.16
C GLN A 50 1.18 31.67 13.90
N ASN A 51 0.69 30.43 13.85
CA ASN A 51 1.51 29.26 13.49
C ASN A 51 2.10 29.41 12.09
N LEU A 52 1.24 29.71 11.11
CA LEU A 52 1.60 29.96 9.71
C LEU A 52 2.61 31.09 9.59
N GLU A 53 2.34 32.23 10.19
CA GLU A 53 3.22 33.40 10.17
C GLU A 53 4.59 33.08 10.77
N THR A 54 4.62 32.34 11.89
CA THR A 54 5.86 31.96 12.56
C THR A 54 6.70 31.02 11.71
N GLN A 55 6.12 29.96 11.15
CA GLN A 55 6.83 29.04 10.26
C GLN A 55 7.33 29.74 9.00
N TYR A 56 6.47 30.55 8.38
CA TYR A 56 6.83 31.28 7.17
C TYR A 56 7.99 32.24 7.40
N ARG A 57 7.99 32.98 8.52
CA ARG A 57 9.11 33.85 8.89
C ARG A 57 10.41 33.06 9.03
N ILE A 58 10.39 31.92 9.72
CA ILE A 58 11.57 31.05 9.89
C ILE A 58 12.14 30.62 8.53
N ILE A 59 11.30 30.19 7.60
CA ILE A 59 11.73 29.78 6.26
C ILE A 59 12.24 30.99 5.44
N SER A 60 11.45 32.06 5.39
CA SER A 60 11.69 33.21 4.51
C SER A 60 12.89 34.05 4.95
N ASP A 61 13.15 34.18 6.25
CA ASP A 61 14.36 34.83 6.79
C ASP A 61 15.66 34.16 6.30
N ARG A 62 15.59 32.88 5.92
CA ARG A 62 16.70 32.08 5.37
C ARG A 62 16.66 31.96 3.84
N ASN A 63 15.69 32.61 3.19
CA ASN A 63 15.48 32.54 1.74
C ASN A 63 15.34 31.10 1.19
N LEU A 64 14.74 30.21 1.97
CA LEU A 64 14.53 28.81 1.57
C LEU A 64 13.20 28.63 0.83
N PRO A 65 13.15 27.81 -0.23
CA PRO A 65 11.88 27.40 -0.82
C PRO A 65 11.19 26.34 0.05
N ALA A 66 9.86 26.38 0.07
CA ALA A 66 9.05 25.40 0.79
C ALA A 66 7.69 25.20 0.12
N THR A 67 7.04 24.08 0.45
CA THR A 67 5.69 23.74 -0.02
C THR A 67 4.70 23.75 1.15
N TRP A 68 3.57 24.42 0.98
CA TRP A 68 2.51 24.53 1.97
C TRP A 68 1.27 23.80 1.46
N LEU A 69 0.95 22.65 2.06
CA LEU A 69 -0.20 21.85 1.63
C LEU A 69 -1.41 22.21 2.48
N LEU A 70 -2.44 22.82 1.88
CA LEU A 70 -3.55 23.42 2.61
C LEU A 70 -4.76 22.49 2.64
N THR A 71 -5.35 22.24 3.81
CA THR A 71 -6.67 21.60 3.85
C THR A 71 -7.75 22.52 3.32
N TYR A 72 -8.89 21.93 2.90
CA TYR A 72 -10.03 22.70 2.42
C TYR A 72 -10.46 23.79 3.41
N ASP A 73 -10.52 23.44 4.69
CA ASP A 73 -10.97 24.35 5.76
C ASP A 73 -10.03 25.55 5.91
N VAL A 74 -8.72 25.37 5.72
CA VAL A 74 -7.75 26.48 5.72
C VAL A 74 -7.95 27.40 4.51
N ILE A 75 -8.21 26.85 3.33
CA ILE A 75 -8.49 27.62 2.11
C ILE A 75 -9.78 28.46 2.26
N GLU A 76 -10.69 28.08 3.15
CA GLU A 76 -11.90 28.85 3.43
C GLU A 76 -11.68 30.07 4.32
N LYS A 77 -10.59 30.13 5.09
CA LYS A 77 -10.34 31.22 6.03
C LYS A 77 -9.69 32.43 5.37
N GLU A 78 -10.34 33.58 5.50
CA GLU A 78 -9.93 34.80 4.77
C GLU A 78 -8.59 35.37 5.27
N ASP A 79 -8.34 35.37 6.59
CA ASP A 79 -7.10 35.90 7.17
C ASP A 79 -5.88 35.05 6.77
N GLU A 80 -5.98 33.73 6.92
CA GLU A 80 -4.93 32.79 6.54
C GLU A 80 -4.68 32.81 5.04
N THR A 81 -5.73 32.87 4.20
CA THR A 81 -5.54 32.97 2.74
C THR A 81 -4.94 34.32 2.32
N ARG A 82 -5.25 35.42 3.01
CA ARG A 82 -4.56 36.71 2.81
C ARG A 82 -3.07 36.61 3.16
N LEU A 83 -2.74 35.98 4.28
CA LEU A 83 -1.36 35.74 4.69
C LEU A 83 -0.62 34.87 3.67
N LEU A 84 -1.20 33.74 3.24
CA LEU A 84 -0.62 32.83 2.25
C LEU A 84 -0.36 33.51 0.91
N LYS A 85 -1.24 34.43 0.48
CA LYS A 85 -1.03 35.25 -0.74
C LYS A 85 0.11 36.26 -0.61
N SER A 86 0.52 36.60 0.61
CA SER A 86 1.64 37.51 0.87
C SER A 86 3.00 36.81 0.84
N PHE A 87 3.01 35.47 0.80
CA PHE A 87 4.25 34.70 0.76
C PHE A 87 5.06 35.01 -0.49
N ASN A 88 6.39 34.98 -0.36
CA ASN A 88 7.29 35.23 -1.49
C ASN A 88 7.21 34.11 -2.55
N GLY A 89 7.76 34.38 -3.74
CA GLY A 89 7.67 33.46 -4.88
C GLY A 89 8.35 32.11 -4.72
N ASN A 90 9.15 31.91 -3.67
CA ASN A 90 9.79 30.64 -3.35
C ASN A 90 8.89 29.71 -2.50
N GLN A 91 7.69 30.18 -2.13
CA GLN A 91 6.71 29.40 -1.39
C GLN A 91 5.67 28.79 -2.34
N GLU A 92 5.72 27.48 -2.53
CA GLU A 92 4.71 26.75 -3.28
C GLU A 92 3.47 26.51 -2.41
N LEU A 93 2.28 26.77 -2.94
CA LEU A 93 1.01 26.38 -2.32
C LEU A 93 0.41 25.15 -3.01
N GLY A 94 -0.03 24.18 -2.23
CA GLY A 94 -0.67 22.95 -2.66
C GLY A 94 -1.88 22.58 -1.79
N ILE A 95 -2.42 21.36 -1.96
CA ILE A 95 -3.58 20.87 -1.21
C ILE A 95 -3.18 19.72 -0.29
N PHE A 96 -3.61 19.76 0.97
CA PHE A 96 -3.58 18.62 1.89
C PHE A 96 -4.99 18.02 1.98
N LEU A 97 -5.13 16.77 1.53
CA LEU A 97 -6.42 16.08 1.40
C LEU A 97 -6.79 15.39 2.71
N GLU A 98 -7.43 16.15 3.60
CA GLU A 98 -8.15 15.62 4.76
C GLU A 98 -9.63 15.97 4.61
N VAL A 99 -10.49 14.95 4.58
CA VAL A 99 -11.93 15.15 4.48
C VAL A 99 -12.50 15.48 5.85
N THR A 100 -13.08 16.67 5.95
CA THR A 100 -13.79 17.14 7.15
C THR A 100 -15.29 17.22 6.90
N LEU A 101 -16.06 17.43 7.97
CA LEU A 101 -17.50 17.65 7.85
C LEU A 101 -17.80 18.86 6.95
N ASN A 102 -17.12 19.98 7.16
CA ASN A 102 -17.31 21.18 6.34
C ASN A 102 -16.95 20.90 4.88
N PHE A 103 -15.78 20.31 4.61
CA PHE A 103 -15.37 19.99 3.24
C PHE A 103 -16.38 19.07 2.52
N SER A 104 -16.81 17.99 3.16
CA SER A 104 -17.77 17.05 2.57
C SER A 104 -19.14 17.68 2.32
N GLU A 105 -19.65 18.50 3.24
CA GLU A 105 -20.91 19.25 3.05
C GLU A 105 -20.82 20.19 1.85
N LYS A 106 -19.71 20.92 1.70
CA LYS A 106 -19.49 21.82 0.54
C LYS A 106 -19.38 21.05 -0.78
N ALA A 107 -18.88 19.82 -0.74
CA ALA A 107 -18.82 18.94 -1.91
C ALA A 107 -20.15 18.23 -2.22
N GLY A 108 -21.17 18.36 -1.36
CA GLY A 108 -22.41 17.61 -1.50
C GLY A 108 -22.22 16.10 -1.31
N VAL A 109 -21.26 15.72 -0.47
CA VAL A 109 -20.92 14.33 -0.13
C VAL A 109 -21.32 14.08 1.33
N LYS A 110 -21.91 12.91 1.59
CA LYS A 110 -22.25 12.52 2.96
C LYS A 110 -20.97 12.25 3.75
N TYR A 111 -20.74 13.03 4.81
CA TYR A 111 -19.62 12.80 5.72
C TYR A 111 -19.73 11.43 6.40
N ASN A 112 -18.65 10.66 6.38
CA ASN A 112 -18.54 9.45 7.18
C ASN A 112 -18.14 9.85 8.59
N LYS A 113 -19.04 9.72 9.56
CA LYS A 113 -18.73 10.04 10.95
C LYS A 113 -17.86 8.94 11.57
N GLY A 114 -16.59 9.22 11.78
CA GLY A 114 -15.62 8.35 12.47
C GLY A 114 -15.69 8.45 14.00
N GLY A 115 -14.86 7.64 14.67
CA GLY A 115 -14.68 7.67 16.12
C GLY A 115 -13.76 8.79 16.60
N SER A 116 -12.84 9.24 15.74
CA SER A 116 -11.89 10.33 15.97
C SER A 116 -11.68 11.14 14.69
N TRP A 117 -11.00 12.29 14.79
CA TRP A 117 -10.69 13.16 13.66
C TRP A 117 -9.73 12.51 12.63
N HIS A 118 -8.91 11.55 13.07
CA HIS A 118 -7.98 10.79 12.24
C HIS A 118 -8.55 9.43 11.79
N SER A 119 -9.84 9.14 12.01
CA SER A 119 -10.42 7.87 11.57
C SER A 119 -10.35 7.73 10.04
N ALA A 120 -9.75 6.65 9.55
CA ALA A 120 -9.41 6.43 8.14
C ALA A 120 -10.62 6.50 7.21
N ASN A 121 -11.76 5.89 7.59
CA ASN A 121 -13.01 5.98 6.83
C ASN A 121 -13.56 7.40 6.64
N SER A 122 -13.11 8.35 7.47
CA SER A 122 -13.64 9.71 7.52
C SER A 122 -12.70 10.67 6.82
N VAL A 123 -11.41 10.61 7.15
CA VAL A 123 -10.40 11.60 6.76
C VAL A 123 -9.83 11.34 5.35
N PHE A 124 -9.78 10.08 4.90
CA PHE A 124 -9.22 9.73 3.59
C PHE A 124 -10.28 9.57 2.51
N LEU A 125 -9.90 9.87 1.27
CA LEU A 125 -10.74 9.67 0.09
C LEU A 125 -11.14 8.19 -0.09
N SER A 126 -10.30 7.24 0.33
CA SER A 126 -10.60 5.80 0.29
C SER A 126 -11.85 5.42 1.11
N GLY A 127 -12.27 6.24 2.07
CA GLY A 127 -13.52 6.08 2.81
C GLY A 127 -14.79 6.40 2.00
N TYR A 128 -14.65 7.02 0.83
CA TYR A 128 -15.75 7.49 -0.01
C TYR A 128 -15.80 6.73 -1.33
N LEU A 129 -16.98 6.67 -1.95
CA LEU A 129 -17.14 6.09 -3.28
C LEU A 129 -16.37 6.91 -4.30
N GLN A 130 -15.89 6.28 -5.37
CA GLN A 130 -15.13 6.96 -6.43
C GLN A 130 -15.83 8.24 -6.95
N SER A 131 -17.14 8.19 -7.20
CA SER A 131 -17.92 9.37 -7.60
C SER A 131 -17.95 10.48 -6.55
N ASP A 132 -17.89 10.15 -5.27
CA ASP A 132 -17.81 11.13 -4.18
C ASP A 132 -16.37 11.63 -3.98
N ARG A 133 -15.35 10.79 -4.22
CA ARG A 133 -13.94 11.21 -4.29
C ARG A 133 -13.76 12.29 -5.35
N GLU A 134 -14.32 12.07 -6.55
CA GLU A 134 -14.29 13.06 -7.64
C GLU A 134 -14.92 14.40 -7.23
N LYS A 135 -16.10 14.39 -6.59
CA LYS A 135 -16.75 15.62 -6.11
C LYS A 135 -15.93 16.35 -5.05
N LEU A 136 -15.35 15.62 -4.10
CA LEU A 136 -14.47 16.18 -3.07
C LEU A 136 -13.27 16.85 -3.73
N ILE A 137 -12.57 16.12 -4.61
CA ILE A 137 -11.42 16.63 -5.36
C ILE A 137 -11.81 17.89 -6.14
N ASP A 138 -12.88 17.84 -6.94
CA ASP A 138 -13.33 18.98 -7.72
C ASP A 138 -13.61 20.20 -6.86
N THR A 139 -14.27 19.99 -5.73
CA THR A 139 -14.64 21.07 -4.80
C THR A 139 -13.40 21.78 -4.26
N VAL A 140 -12.38 21.05 -3.80
CA VAL A 140 -11.16 21.66 -3.27
C VAL A 140 -10.29 22.27 -4.36
N PHE A 141 -10.17 21.65 -5.54
CA PHE A 141 -9.39 22.20 -6.65
C PHE A 141 -10.00 23.48 -7.22
N GLU A 142 -11.33 23.53 -7.39
CA GLU A 142 -12.02 24.74 -7.85
C GLU A 142 -11.96 25.85 -6.80
N LYS A 143 -12.11 25.52 -5.52
CA LYS A 143 -11.92 26.48 -4.43
C LYS A 143 -10.48 27.03 -4.42
N PHE A 144 -9.47 26.16 -4.53
CA PHE A 144 -8.07 26.54 -4.57
C PHE A 144 -7.81 27.50 -5.74
N LYS A 145 -8.23 27.14 -6.96
CA LYS A 145 -8.07 28.01 -8.14
C LYS A 145 -8.80 29.34 -8.00
N LYS A 146 -10.00 29.35 -7.42
CA LYS A 146 -10.74 30.59 -7.15
C LYS A 146 -9.96 31.52 -6.21
N ILE A 147 -9.26 30.98 -5.22
CA ILE A 147 -8.51 31.77 -4.24
C ILE A 147 -7.15 32.20 -4.81
N PHE A 148 -6.38 31.29 -5.39
CA PHE A 148 -4.97 31.51 -5.77
C PHE A 148 -4.73 31.75 -7.27
N GLY A 149 -5.73 31.52 -8.12
CA GLY A 149 -5.68 31.80 -9.55
C GLY A 149 -5.13 30.68 -10.44
N TYR A 150 -4.69 29.56 -9.86
CA TYR A 150 -4.13 28.40 -10.58
C TYR A 150 -4.51 27.09 -9.88
N TYR A 151 -4.38 25.95 -10.57
CA TYR A 151 -4.49 24.62 -9.93
C TYR A 151 -3.12 24.20 -9.37
N PRO A 152 -3.08 23.56 -8.19
CA PRO A 152 -1.81 23.19 -7.56
C PRO A 152 -1.12 22.07 -8.34
N ALA A 153 0.22 22.09 -8.37
CA ALA A 153 1.03 21.00 -8.91
C ALA A 153 1.26 19.88 -7.87
N SER A 154 1.25 20.26 -6.59
CA SER A 154 1.53 19.36 -5.46
C SER A 154 0.31 19.19 -4.58
N ILE A 155 0.06 17.94 -4.20
CA ILE A 155 -0.95 17.57 -3.20
C ILE A 155 -0.32 16.64 -2.16
N GLY A 156 -1.05 16.33 -1.09
CA GLY A 156 -0.63 15.30 -0.16
C GLY A 156 -1.73 14.87 0.78
N SER A 157 -1.55 13.71 1.40
CA SER A 157 -2.29 13.25 2.58
C SER A 157 -1.49 12.12 3.21
N TRP A 158 -1.92 11.61 4.37
CA TRP A 158 -1.28 10.40 4.90
C TRP A 158 -1.48 9.20 3.96
N TRP A 159 -2.62 9.13 3.25
CA TRP A 159 -2.83 8.18 2.17
C TRP A 159 -3.74 8.72 1.06
N THR A 160 -3.17 8.90 -0.13
CA THR A 160 -3.92 9.24 -1.36
C THR A 160 -3.99 8.00 -2.25
N ASP A 161 -5.19 7.45 -2.47
CA ASP A 161 -5.37 6.24 -3.27
C ASP A 161 -5.09 6.47 -4.76
N SER A 162 -4.72 5.38 -5.45
CA SER A 162 -4.30 5.37 -6.87
C SER A 162 -5.39 5.86 -7.82
N TYR A 163 -6.67 5.60 -7.52
CA TYR A 163 -7.77 6.12 -8.32
C TYR A 163 -7.86 7.64 -8.20
N SER A 164 -7.85 8.18 -6.98
CA SER A 164 -7.85 9.62 -6.71
C SER A 164 -6.65 10.33 -7.35
N LEU A 165 -5.44 9.75 -7.24
CA LEU A 165 -4.24 10.25 -7.90
C LEU A 165 -4.39 10.28 -9.43
N SER A 166 -4.93 9.21 -10.02
CA SER A 166 -5.19 9.13 -11.46
C SER A 166 -6.15 10.23 -11.91
N TYR A 167 -7.24 10.45 -11.17
CA TYR A 167 -8.22 11.48 -11.47
C TYR A 167 -7.61 12.88 -11.42
N MET A 168 -6.88 13.20 -10.34
CA MET A 168 -6.21 14.49 -10.18
C MET A 168 -5.15 14.74 -11.25
N LYS A 169 -4.36 13.72 -11.62
CA LYS A 169 -3.39 13.84 -12.71
C LYS A 169 -4.06 14.14 -14.03
N ASN A 170 -5.09 13.39 -14.39
CA ASN A 170 -5.76 13.50 -15.68
C ASN A 170 -6.53 14.81 -15.84
N LYS A 171 -7.20 15.28 -14.78
CA LYS A 171 -8.05 16.46 -14.82
C LYS A 171 -7.33 17.76 -14.48
N TYR A 172 -6.46 17.73 -13.46
CA TYR A 172 -5.82 18.93 -12.90
C TYR A 172 -4.32 19.01 -13.16
N GLY A 173 -3.70 17.94 -13.66
CA GLY A 173 -2.29 17.96 -14.06
C GLY A 173 -1.29 17.98 -12.91
N ILE A 174 -1.67 17.48 -11.72
CA ILE A 174 -0.74 17.36 -10.59
C ILE A 174 0.52 16.55 -10.98
N THR A 175 1.64 16.86 -10.36
CA THR A 175 2.94 16.20 -10.63
C THR A 175 3.61 15.68 -9.38
N ALA A 176 3.19 16.09 -8.19
CA ALA A 176 3.77 15.67 -6.92
C ALA A 176 2.69 15.27 -5.89
N ASN A 177 2.95 14.21 -5.14
CA ASN A 177 2.11 13.74 -4.04
C ASN A 177 2.99 13.47 -2.81
N LEU A 178 2.66 14.10 -1.68
CA LEU A 178 3.20 13.72 -0.38
C LEU A 178 2.38 12.54 0.15
N VAL A 179 3.04 11.42 0.45
CA VAL A 179 2.41 10.22 1.03
C VAL A 179 3.11 9.86 2.32
N CYS A 180 2.39 9.24 3.27
CA CYS A 180 3.03 8.77 4.48
C CYS A 180 4.11 7.73 4.17
N ALA A 181 5.24 7.77 4.87
CA ALA A 181 6.31 6.79 4.82
C ALA A 181 5.87 5.44 5.34
N ASP A 182 6.55 4.39 4.89
CA ASP A 182 6.27 3.01 5.33
C ASP A 182 6.20 2.94 6.86
N GLN A 183 5.09 2.43 7.39
CA GLN A 183 4.85 2.22 8.80
C GLN A 183 3.95 1.00 9.01
N PHE A 184 4.35 0.13 9.92
CA PHE A 184 3.60 -1.09 10.19
C PHE A 184 2.31 -0.81 10.99
N SER A 185 2.37 0.11 11.96
CA SER A 185 1.22 0.53 12.74
C SER A 185 1.52 1.83 13.49
N THR A 186 0.86 2.93 13.10
CA THR A 186 0.88 4.22 13.83
C THR A 186 -0.42 4.96 13.54
N ASP A 187 -1.04 5.54 14.57
CA ASP A 187 -2.31 6.28 14.49
C ASP A 187 -3.49 5.51 13.85
N GLY A 188 -3.45 4.17 13.91
CA GLY A 188 -4.43 3.29 13.28
C GLY A 188 -4.18 3.07 11.79
N TYR A 189 -3.02 3.46 11.25
CA TYR A 189 -2.66 3.25 9.86
C TYR A 189 -1.51 2.25 9.73
N GLN A 190 -1.77 1.20 8.96
CA GLN A 190 -0.77 0.30 8.41
C GLN A 190 -0.59 0.66 6.93
N ILE A 191 0.57 1.23 6.60
CA ILE A 191 0.99 1.55 5.23
C ILE A 191 2.33 0.85 5.05
N TRP A 192 2.30 -0.39 4.54
CA TRP A 192 3.43 -1.29 4.64
C TRP A 192 3.78 -1.93 3.31
N GLY A 193 5.01 -1.73 2.87
CA GLY A 193 5.58 -2.38 1.71
C GLY A 193 5.88 -1.49 0.50
N GLN A 194 5.65 -0.17 0.54
CA GLN A 194 6.04 0.75 -0.53
C GLN A 194 7.57 0.96 -0.55
N TYR A 195 8.12 1.83 -1.40
CA TYR A 195 9.53 2.17 -1.25
C TYR A 195 9.82 2.73 0.14
N TRP A 196 10.86 2.20 0.78
CA TRP A 196 11.43 2.68 2.02
C TRP A 196 12.05 4.07 1.82
N SER A 197 11.33 5.10 2.28
CA SER A 197 11.79 6.49 2.36
C SER A 197 12.37 7.09 1.08
N ALA A 198 12.03 6.56 -0.10
CA ALA A 198 12.55 7.00 -1.39
C ALA A 198 11.41 7.43 -2.33
N PRO A 199 11.68 8.40 -3.25
CA PRO A 199 10.67 8.85 -4.20
C PRO A 199 10.45 7.86 -5.35
N TYR A 200 9.23 7.79 -5.87
CA TYR A 200 8.86 6.92 -6.99
C TYR A 200 7.63 7.39 -7.77
N TYR A 201 7.45 6.89 -8.99
CA TYR A 201 6.18 6.93 -9.72
C TYR A 201 5.27 5.79 -9.27
N PRO A 202 4.06 6.06 -8.74
CA PRO A 202 3.13 5.02 -8.37
C PRO A 202 2.48 4.37 -9.59
N SER A 203 1.98 3.16 -9.39
CA SER A 203 1.10 2.47 -10.34
C SER A 203 -0.32 3.03 -10.23
N ARG A 204 -1.02 3.14 -11.37
CA ARG A 204 -2.44 3.54 -11.42
C ARG A 204 -3.40 2.53 -10.79
N PHE A 205 -2.89 1.36 -10.44
CA PHE A 205 -3.66 0.31 -9.78
C PHE A 205 -3.41 0.26 -8.26
N HIS A 206 -2.32 0.86 -7.77
CA HIS A 206 -1.96 0.85 -6.35
C HIS A 206 -0.93 1.95 -6.02
N ALA A 207 -1.27 2.90 -5.14
CA ALA A 207 -0.45 4.09 -4.90
C ALA A 207 0.87 3.76 -4.19
N GLY A 208 0.89 2.71 -3.38
CA GLY A 208 2.10 2.21 -2.72
C GLY A 208 3.04 1.36 -3.60
N ILE A 209 2.64 0.97 -4.81
CA ILE A 209 3.45 0.12 -5.69
C ILE A 209 4.11 0.99 -6.76
N PRO A 210 5.45 0.94 -6.95
CA PRO A 210 6.10 1.63 -8.06
C PRO A 210 5.64 1.04 -9.40
N ALA A 211 5.43 1.90 -10.39
CA ALA A 211 5.01 1.46 -11.72
C ALA A 211 6.11 0.63 -12.41
N SER A 212 5.74 -0.57 -12.88
CA SER A 212 6.69 -1.49 -13.52
C SER A 212 6.79 -1.32 -15.04
N ASN A 213 5.92 -0.51 -15.64
CA ASN A 213 5.88 -0.18 -17.07
C ASN A 213 5.13 1.14 -17.32
N ASP A 214 5.24 1.69 -18.53
CA ASP A 214 4.64 2.99 -18.86
C ASP A 214 3.09 2.98 -18.87
N GLU A 215 2.46 1.81 -19.12
CA GLU A 215 0.99 1.71 -19.12
C GLU A 215 0.42 1.84 -17.71
N SER A 216 1.08 1.26 -16.72
CA SER A 216 0.69 1.36 -15.32
C SER A 216 1.14 2.67 -14.67
N LYS A 217 2.19 3.31 -15.19
CA LYS A 217 2.75 4.55 -14.64
C LYS A 217 1.70 5.65 -14.47
N LEU A 218 1.62 6.16 -13.24
CA LEU A 218 1.14 7.50 -12.98
C LEU A 218 2.35 8.43 -12.92
N ASP A 219 2.37 9.40 -13.84
CA ASP A 219 3.42 10.40 -13.96
C ASP A 219 3.28 11.48 -12.86
N ILE A 220 3.33 11.02 -11.61
CA ILE A 220 3.28 11.79 -10.36
C ILE A 220 4.44 11.28 -9.51
N VAL A 221 5.23 12.17 -8.91
CA VAL A 221 6.29 11.76 -8.00
C VAL A 221 5.72 11.67 -6.59
N ASN A 222 5.64 10.45 -6.05
CA ASN A 222 5.38 10.23 -4.63
C ASN A 222 6.65 10.58 -3.85
N VAL A 223 6.54 11.49 -2.89
CA VAL A 223 7.58 11.82 -1.91
C VAL A 223 7.11 11.43 -0.52
N GLN A 224 8.03 10.96 0.32
CA GLN A 224 7.72 10.19 1.53
C GLN A 224 7.76 11.05 2.80
N TRP A 225 6.66 11.10 3.54
CA TRP A 225 6.49 11.77 4.84
C TRP A 225 6.29 10.79 5.99
N ALA A 226 7.18 10.62 6.95
CA ALA A 226 8.47 11.22 7.16
C ALA A 226 9.52 10.12 7.03
N ALA A 227 10.59 10.39 6.29
CA ALA A 227 11.68 9.44 6.09
C ALA A 227 12.07 8.75 7.42
N ARG A 228 12.09 7.42 7.39
CA ARG A 228 12.31 6.55 8.55
C ARG A 228 13.77 6.19 8.67
N ASP A 229 14.23 5.90 9.88
CA ASP A 229 15.52 5.26 10.11
C ASP A 229 15.62 3.94 9.34
N PRO A 230 16.71 3.70 8.58
CA PRO A 230 16.86 2.50 7.77
C PRO A 230 16.73 1.17 8.52
N LEU A 231 17.02 1.14 9.84
CA LEU A 231 16.92 -0.09 10.64
C LEU A 231 15.85 0.03 11.73
N ASN A 232 15.95 1.06 12.57
CA ASN A 232 15.10 1.17 13.76
C ASN A 232 13.67 1.57 13.38
N GLY A 233 13.53 2.32 12.28
CA GLY A 233 12.26 2.72 11.68
C GLY A 233 11.44 1.54 11.17
N TYR A 234 12.11 0.45 10.76
CA TYR A 234 11.48 -0.79 10.34
C TYR A 234 10.68 -1.44 11.47
N TYR A 235 11.24 -1.46 12.68
CA TYR A 235 10.59 -2.05 13.84
C TYR A 235 9.70 -1.06 14.62
N ASN A 236 9.98 0.24 14.51
CA ASN A 236 9.22 1.29 15.19
C ASN A 236 9.26 2.59 14.37
N SER A 237 8.11 2.99 13.84
CA SER A 237 7.92 4.17 12.99
C SER A 237 8.31 5.50 13.64
N LEU A 238 8.40 5.57 14.98
CA LEU A 238 8.80 6.78 15.69
C LEU A 238 10.27 7.15 15.43
N TYR A 239 11.09 6.20 14.97
CA TYR A 239 12.44 6.47 14.47
C TYR A 239 12.33 7.09 13.07
N SER A 240 12.02 8.38 13.01
CA SER A 240 11.77 9.13 11.79
C SER A 240 12.23 10.58 11.90
N VAL A 241 12.27 11.29 10.77
CA VAL A 241 12.54 12.75 10.80
C VAL A 241 11.45 13.55 11.52
N GLN A 242 10.28 12.96 11.77
CA GLN A 242 9.15 13.63 12.39
C GLN A 242 9.10 13.42 13.90
N ASP A 243 9.24 12.18 14.35
CA ASP A 243 8.88 11.75 15.71
C ASP A 243 10.10 11.46 16.61
N TYR A 244 11.31 11.77 16.14
CA TYR A 244 12.55 11.41 16.82
C TYR A 244 12.67 11.92 18.26
N MET A 245 11.94 12.98 18.64
CA MET A 245 11.95 13.51 20.01
C MET A 245 10.93 12.85 20.95
N VAL A 246 10.00 12.05 20.42
CA VAL A 246 8.94 11.42 21.21
C VAL A 246 9.52 10.23 21.97
N GLY A 247 9.13 10.04 23.24
CA GLY A 247 9.49 8.84 24.00
C GLY A 247 8.83 7.60 23.38
N PRO A 248 9.58 6.52 23.07
CA PRO A 248 10.86 6.09 23.61
C PRO A 248 12.13 6.50 22.82
N VAL A 249 12.03 7.28 21.76
CA VAL A 249 13.13 7.56 20.82
C VAL A 249 14.11 8.61 21.37
N ASN A 250 13.60 9.77 21.81
CA ASN A 250 14.33 10.84 22.50
C ASN A 250 15.71 11.20 21.89
N LYS A 251 15.74 11.54 20.60
CA LYS A 251 16.96 11.96 19.87
C LYS A 251 17.03 13.48 19.69
N ASP A 252 18.18 13.95 19.22
CA ASP A 252 18.46 15.36 18.91
C ASP A 252 18.67 15.58 17.40
N LEU A 253 19.04 16.80 17.00
CA LEU A 253 19.23 17.17 15.59
C LEU A 253 20.34 16.38 14.89
N THR A 254 21.33 15.83 15.60
CA THR A 254 22.38 15.02 14.98
C THR A 254 21.82 13.74 14.36
N TYR A 255 20.68 13.27 14.90
CA TYR A 255 19.93 12.17 14.32
C TYR A 255 19.31 12.56 12.97
N ILE A 256 18.77 13.78 12.87
CA ILE A 256 18.19 14.31 11.63
C ILE A 256 19.26 14.55 10.57
N GLU A 257 20.41 15.11 10.97
CA GLU A 257 21.55 15.30 10.08
C GLU A 257 21.97 13.97 9.43
N LYS A 258 22.10 12.89 10.22
CA LYS A 258 22.40 11.55 9.69
C LYS A 258 21.34 11.04 8.72
N LEU A 259 20.05 11.25 8.99
CA LEU A 259 18.99 10.85 8.07
C LEU A 259 19.06 11.66 6.76
N ILE A 260 19.37 12.95 6.83
CA ILE A 260 19.62 13.78 5.64
C ILE A 260 20.80 13.22 4.84
N GLU A 261 21.92 12.89 5.48
CA GLU A 261 23.09 12.29 4.81
C GLU A 261 22.78 10.96 4.13
N ILE A 262 21.95 10.12 4.76
CA ILE A 262 21.57 8.81 4.21
C ILE A 262 20.67 8.97 2.96
N TYR A 263 19.68 9.85 3.01
CA TYR A 263 18.64 9.91 1.97
C TYR A 263 18.85 11.03 0.94
N ALA A 264 19.24 12.23 1.37
CA ALA A 264 19.55 13.33 0.46
C ALA A 264 20.96 13.20 -0.13
N GLY A 265 21.84 12.41 0.50
CA GLY A 265 23.10 11.95 -0.08
C GLY A 265 22.86 11.17 -1.38
N THR A 266 23.69 11.38 -2.41
CA THR A 266 23.58 10.55 -3.62
C THR A 266 23.86 9.08 -3.30
N ASN A 267 24.89 8.77 -2.52
CA ASN A 267 25.18 7.42 -2.01
C ASN A 267 25.13 6.32 -3.11
N ASP A 268 25.82 6.55 -4.22
CA ASP A 268 25.82 5.74 -5.45
C ASP A 268 24.50 5.74 -6.25
N ASN A 269 23.54 6.58 -5.89
CA ASN A 269 22.37 6.91 -6.71
C ASN A 269 22.64 8.15 -7.57
N GLN A 270 21.90 8.28 -8.66
CA GLN A 270 21.95 9.47 -9.49
C GLN A 270 21.21 10.67 -8.87
N ILE A 271 20.27 10.44 -7.93
CA ILE A 271 19.59 11.47 -7.14
C ILE A 271 19.47 11.03 -5.67
N GLY A 272 19.69 11.97 -4.75
CA GLY A 272 19.32 11.85 -3.33
C GLY A 272 18.19 12.81 -2.98
N HIS A 273 17.25 12.39 -2.14
CA HIS A 273 16.10 13.19 -1.74
C HIS A 273 15.63 12.87 -0.32
N ILE A 274 15.28 13.91 0.43
CA ILE A 274 14.55 13.77 1.69
C ILE A 274 13.52 14.89 1.85
N VAL A 275 12.40 14.58 2.50
CA VAL A 275 11.41 15.56 2.93
C VAL A 275 11.66 15.93 4.39
N ILE A 276 11.72 17.23 4.68
CA ILE A 276 11.79 17.80 6.03
C ILE A 276 10.59 18.74 6.21
N GLY A 277 10.01 18.78 7.40
CA GLY A 277 8.86 19.63 7.63
C GLY A 277 8.26 19.48 9.01
N LEU A 278 7.18 20.21 9.25
CA LEU A 278 6.31 20.04 10.40
C LEU A 278 4.90 20.53 10.08
N GLU A 279 3.88 19.88 10.62
CA GLU A 279 2.49 20.29 10.49
C GLU A 279 2.24 21.65 11.18
N SER A 280 1.28 22.43 10.67
CA SER A 280 0.95 23.78 11.19
C SER A 280 -0.04 23.81 12.35
N ASP A 281 -0.28 22.67 12.99
CA ASP A 281 -1.31 22.48 14.01
C ASP A 281 -0.79 22.45 15.46
N LEU A 282 0.53 22.53 15.67
CA LEU A 282 1.21 22.58 16.98
C LEU A 282 1.20 23.99 17.61
N THR A 283 1.84 24.16 18.77
CA THR A 283 1.95 25.47 19.43
C THR A 283 3.03 26.35 18.80
N PRO A 284 2.92 27.69 18.89
CA PRO A 284 3.96 28.62 18.44
C PRO A 284 5.36 28.32 19.02
N ASP A 285 5.44 27.85 20.27
CA ASP A 285 6.70 27.50 20.93
C ASP A 285 7.40 26.31 20.28
N ALA A 286 6.65 25.31 19.78
CA ALA A 286 7.22 24.20 19.03
C ALA A 286 7.94 24.71 17.77
N TYR A 287 7.37 25.72 17.10
CA TYR A 287 7.96 26.29 15.91
C TYR A 287 9.18 27.16 16.19
N GLN A 288 9.18 27.93 17.28
CA GLN A 288 10.32 28.79 17.64
C GLN A 288 11.54 28.02 18.14
N LYS A 289 11.36 26.75 18.52
CA LYS A 289 12.43 25.88 18.98
C LYS A 289 12.74 24.80 17.92
N GLU A 290 12.08 23.66 18.01
CA GLU A 290 12.42 22.47 17.22
C GLU A 290 12.37 22.72 15.72
N TYR A 291 11.28 23.31 15.23
CA TYR A 291 11.15 23.57 13.80
C TYR A 291 12.24 24.53 13.31
N LYS A 292 12.47 25.62 14.04
CA LYS A 292 13.53 26.58 13.74
C LYS A 292 14.89 25.91 13.67
N ASP A 293 15.22 25.06 14.64
CA ASP A 293 16.47 24.33 14.70
C ASP A 293 16.64 23.38 13.48
N ARG A 294 15.57 22.67 13.08
CA ARG A 294 15.57 21.83 11.86
C ARG A 294 15.81 22.66 10.60
N ILE A 295 15.14 23.82 10.46
CA ILE A 295 15.29 24.70 9.30
C ILE A 295 16.68 25.38 9.28
N GLU A 296 17.26 25.69 10.44
CA GLU A 296 18.63 26.18 10.56
C GLU A 296 19.66 25.15 10.08
N LEU A 297 19.50 23.89 10.48
CA LEU A 297 20.34 22.79 9.98
C LEU A 297 20.25 22.69 8.44
N VAL A 298 19.04 22.69 7.87
CA VAL A 298 18.84 22.65 6.41
C VAL A 298 19.50 23.85 5.73
N SER A 299 19.35 25.06 6.29
CA SER A 299 19.98 26.26 5.77
C SER A 299 21.51 26.19 5.80
N GLU A 300 22.09 25.66 6.86
CA GLU A 300 23.55 25.49 6.98
C GLU A 300 24.07 24.48 5.94
N LEU A 301 23.42 23.33 5.83
CA LEU A 301 23.77 22.28 4.89
C LEU A 301 23.65 22.74 3.43
N SER A 302 22.63 23.54 3.12
CA SER A 302 22.47 24.16 1.80
C SER A 302 23.51 25.26 1.54
N GLY A 303 23.82 26.09 2.55
CA GLY A 303 24.85 27.14 2.46
C GLY A 303 26.27 26.60 2.23
N LYS A 304 26.55 25.36 2.64
CA LYS A 304 27.80 24.63 2.31
C LYS A 304 27.85 24.14 0.85
N GLY A 305 26.76 24.26 0.10
CA GLY A 305 26.66 23.79 -1.29
C GLY A 305 26.49 22.28 -1.44
N VAL A 306 26.18 21.56 -0.36
CA VAL A 306 26.04 20.09 -0.36
C VAL A 306 24.65 19.66 -0.82
N TYR A 307 23.61 20.42 -0.48
CA TYR A 307 22.23 20.10 -0.81
C TYR A 307 21.50 21.30 -1.41
N GLN A 308 20.65 21.02 -2.39
CA GLN A 308 19.70 21.99 -2.94
C GLN A 308 18.37 21.87 -2.20
N VAL A 309 17.86 22.99 -1.70
CA VAL A 309 16.52 23.04 -1.12
C VAL A 309 15.54 23.41 -2.24
N VAL A 310 14.49 22.62 -2.42
CA VAL A 310 13.51 22.79 -3.52
C VAL A 310 12.08 22.56 -3.03
N SER A 311 11.10 23.09 -3.75
CA SER A 311 9.69 22.77 -3.52
C SER A 311 9.33 21.36 -4.03
N MET A 312 8.13 20.86 -3.72
CA MET A 312 7.66 19.57 -4.23
C MET A 312 7.48 19.57 -5.75
N LYS A 313 6.92 20.64 -6.32
CA LYS A 313 6.79 20.83 -7.77
C LYS A 313 8.13 20.85 -8.47
N ASP A 314 9.10 21.57 -7.91
CA ASP A 314 10.42 21.69 -8.52
C ASP A 314 11.18 20.36 -8.43
N PHE A 315 11.14 19.68 -7.27
CA PHE A 315 11.70 18.33 -7.14
C PHE A 315 11.05 17.34 -8.10
N SER A 316 9.72 17.35 -8.21
CA SER A 316 8.98 16.51 -9.16
C SER A 316 9.44 16.77 -10.61
N SER A 317 9.67 18.03 -10.97
CA SER A 317 10.16 18.40 -12.30
C SER A 317 11.57 17.87 -12.56
N VAL A 318 12.47 17.98 -11.56
CA VAL A 318 13.82 17.42 -11.63
C VAL A 318 13.79 15.90 -11.79
N TYR A 319 13.06 15.20 -10.92
CA TYR A 319 12.95 13.75 -10.94
C TYR A 319 12.37 13.24 -12.27
N ARG A 320 11.35 13.92 -12.80
CA ARG A 320 10.74 13.63 -14.11
C ARG A 320 11.63 13.90 -15.30
N ASN A 321 12.51 14.88 -15.20
CA ASN A 321 13.49 15.15 -16.25
C ASN A 321 14.61 14.11 -16.26
N ILE A 322 15.08 13.68 -15.08
CA ILE A 322 16.12 12.65 -14.95
C ILE A 322 15.56 11.26 -15.33
N TYR A 323 14.32 10.97 -14.92
CA TYR A 323 13.66 9.67 -15.12
C TYR A 323 12.32 9.83 -15.87
N PRO A 324 12.33 10.02 -17.20
CA PRO A 324 11.10 10.16 -17.98
C PRO A 324 10.31 8.85 -18.10
N GLY A 325 10.98 7.71 -17.90
CA GLY A 325 10.41 6.37 -17.91
C GLY A 325 9.87 5.98 -16.53
N LEU A 326 10.42 4.92 -15.96
CA LEU A 326 10.06 4.40 -14.64
C LEU A 326 10.96 4.97 -13.55
N SER A 327 10.61 4.71 -12.29
CA SER A 327 11.49 4.99 -11.16
C SER A 327 12.82 4.24 -11.36
N PRO A 328 13.95 4.83 -10.95
CA PRO A 328 15.23 4.14 -10.99
C PRO A 328 15.32 3.10 -9.87
N GLU A 329 16.39 2.32 -9.95
CA GLU A 329 16.97 1.62 -8.82
C GLU A 329 17.45 2.65 -7.78
N ILE A 330 17.11 2.46 -6.51
CA ILE A 330 17.53 3.31 -5.41
C ILE A 330 18.09 2.43 -4.29
N GLN A 331 19.24 2.82 -3.76
CA GLN A 331 19.92 2.11 -2.69
C GLN A 331 20.46 3.05 -1.62
N PHE A 332 20.51 2.60 -0.38
CA PHE A 332 21.21 3.32 0.67
C PHE A 332 21.78 2.33 1.68
N VAL A 333 22.89 2.76 2.30
CA VAL A 333 23.62 1.98 3.28
C VAL A 333 23.88 2.85 4.48
N SER A 334 23.64 2.31 5.66
CA SER A 334 23.89 3.00 6.92
C SER A 334 24.48 2.04 7.93
N ASP A 335 25.32 2.56 8.83
CA ASP A 335 25.51 1.93 10.13
C ASP A 335 24.22 2.09 10.96
N ASP A 336 24.02 1.22 11.97
CA ASP A 336 22.94 1.46 12.93
C ASP A 336 23.16 2.81 13.63
N ILE A 337 22.23 3.73 13.44
CA ILE A 337 22.30 5.08 13.98
C ILE A 337 22.32 5.06 15.52
N LEU A 338 21.76 4.01 16.14
CA LEU A 338 21.77 3.82 17.60
C LEU A 338 23.06 3.20 18.15
N GLY A 339 24.01 2.84 17.27
CA GLY A 339 25.36 2.44 17.65
C GLY A 339 25.58 0.93 17.82
N LYS A 340 24.63 0.06 17.44
CA LYS A 340 24.95 -1.37 17.30
C LYS A 340 25.96 -1.54 16.17
N LYS A 341 26.82 -2.55 16.28
CA LYS A 341 27.80 -2.89 15.23
C LYS A 341 27.13 -3.65 14.08
N GLN A 342 26.20 -2.97 13.43
CA GLN A 342 25.39 -3.51 12.36
C GLN A 342 25.38 -2.53 11.19
N LYS A 343 25.39 -3.07 9.98
CA LYS A 343 25.21 -2.31 8.74
C LYS A 343 23.89 -2.73 8.09
N VAL A 344 23.09 -1.76 7.69
CA VAL A 344 21.84 -1.97 6.98
C VAL A 344 21.97 -1.52 5.54
N PHE A 345 21.45 -2.34 4.62
CA PHE A 345 21.44 -2.07 3.19
C PHE A 345 20.00 -2.18 2.71
N TRP A 346 19.53 -1.16 2.01
CA TRP A 346 18.28 -1.21 1.27
C TRP A 346 18.56 -1.08 -0.22
N TYR A 347 17.85 -1.88 -1.01
CA TYR A 347 17.83 -1.79 -2.45
C TYR A 347 16.39 -1.91 -2.93
N GLN A 348 16.01 -1.05 -3.87
CA GLN A 348 14.63 -0.91 -4.29
C GLN A 348 14.59 -0.64 -5.80
N SER A 349 13.72 -1.34 -6.50
CA SER A 349 13.47 -1.16 -7.93
C SER A 349 11.98 -1.26 -8.21
N PRO A 350 11.51 -0.93 -9.43
CA PRO A 350 10.10 -1.07 -9.78
C PRO A 350 9.53 -2.49 -9.68
N PHE A 351 10.37 -3.50 -9.41
CA PHE A 351 10.00 -4.90 -9.36
C PHE A 351 10.09 -5.52 -7.97
N TYR A 352 10.93 -4.99 -7.08
CA TYR A 352 11.05 -5.49 -5.70
C TYR A 352 11.76 -4.48 -4.78
N ARG A 353 11.64 -4.68 -3.47
CA ARG A 353 12.55 -4.11 -2.47
C ARG A 353 13.18 -5.22 -1.63
N ILE A 354 14.36 -4.96 -1.10
CA ILE A 354 15.06 -5.85 -0.17
C ILE A 354 15.79 -5.05 0.92
N GLY A 355 15.64 -5.50 2.16
CA GLY A 355 16.39 -5.03 3.33
C GLY A 355 17.37 -6.11 3.83
N LEU A 356 18.65 -5.75 3.92
CA LEU A 356 19.73 -6.62 4.44
C LEU A 356 20.33 -6.01 5.70
N LEU A 357 20.53 -6.84 6.72
CA LEU A 357 21.21 -6.49 7.96
C LEU A 357 22.47 -7.34 8.10
N TYR A 358 23.64 -6.72 8.10
CA TYR A 358 24.92 -7.35 8.36
C TYR A 358 25.34 -7.13 9.81
N ASP A 359 25.48 -8.21 10.57
CA ASP A 359 26.02 -8.20 11.93
C ASP A 359 27.54 -8.37 11.88
N ILE A 360 28.28 -7.31 12.26
CA ILE A 360 29.74 -7.26 12.14
C ILE A 360 30.39 -8.26 13.10
N GLU A 361 29.83 -8.45 14.30
CA GLU A 361 30.42 -9.31 15.32
C GLU A 361 30.23 -10.78 14.98
N LYS A 362 29.06 -11.14 14.43
CA LYS A 362 28.75 -12.51 14.01
C LYS A 362 29.27 -12.84 12.60
N SER A 363 29.55 -11.82 11.79
CA SER A 363 29.83 -11.98 10.36
C SER A 363 28.71 -12.73 9.63
N GLU A 364 27.47 -12.38 9.95
CA GLU A 364 26.25 -12.95 9.40
C GLU A 364 25.42 -11.87 8.70
N THR A 365 24.80 -12.22 7.57
CA THR A 365 23.90 -11.31 6.84
C THR A 365 22.49 -11.88 6.86
N LYS A 366 21.52 -11.06 7.28
CA LYS A 366 20.09 -11.39 7.34
C LYS A 366 19.32 -10.57 6.31
N VAL A 367 18.57 -11.21 5.43
CA VAL A 367 17.48 -10.57 4.67
C VAL A 367 16.28 -10.49 5.61
N PHE A 368 15.85 -9.28 5.98
CA PHE A 368 14.75 -9.08 6.93
C PHE A 368 13.46 -8.57 6.28
N ASP A 369 13.55 -8.05 5.04
CA ASP A 369 12.41 -7.70 4.20
C ASP A 369 12.75 -8.06 2.75
N LEU A 370 11.81 -8.70 2.06
CA LEU A 370 11.84 -8.94 0.61
C LEU A 370 10.42 -8.90 0.07
N ARG A 371 10.11 -7.91 -0.77
CA ARG A 371 8.78 -7.74 -1.37
C ARG A 371 8.85 -7.62 -2.86
N ILE A 372 7.84 -8.16 -3.54
CA ILE A 372 7.74 -8.10 -5.00
C ILE A 372 6.64 -7.11 -5.38
N TYR A 373 6.98 -6.23 -6.30
CA TYR A 373 6.04 -5.31 -6.92
C TYR A 373 5.45 -5.91 -8.17
N SER A 374 4.14 -5.75 -8.31
CA SER A 374 3.40 -6.26 -9.45
C SER A 374 2.23 -5.35 -9.77
N ASP A 375 2.13 -4.96 -11.03
CA ASP A 375 0.94 -4.28 -11.56
C ASP A 375 -0.28 -5.19 -11.62
N LYS A 376 -0.19 -6.45 -11.19
CA LYS A 376 -1.32 -7.37 -11.02
C LYS A 376 -1.94 -7.30 -9.62
N ILE A 377 -1.42 -6.47 -8.73
CA ILE A 377 -2.02 -6.17 -7.43
C ILE A 377 -2.88 -4.92 -7.59
N ILE A 378 -4.11 -4.96 -7.10
CA ILE A 378 -5.00 -3.80 -7.02
C ILE A 378 -5.04 -3.30 -5.57
N GLU A 379 -5.09 -1.99 -5.42
CA GLU A 379 -5.19 -1.35 -4.11
C GLU A 379 -6.44 -1.81 -3.35
N PRO A 380 -6.31 -2.04 -2.03
CA PRO A 380 -7.48 -2.12 -1.19
C PRO A 380 -8.34 -0.86 -1.33
N TYR A 381 -9.65 -1.02 -1.20
CA TYR A 381 -10.60 0.07 -1.31
C TYR A 381 -10.58 0.81 -2.66
N TYR A 382 -10.05 0.19 -3.73
CA TYR A 382 -10.08 0.79 -5.06
C TYR A 382 -11.52 0.98 -5.55
N LEU A 383 -12.36 -0.05 -5.45
CA LEU A 383 -13.79 -0.01 -5.79
C LEU A 383 -14.69 0.19 -4.56
N ASN A 384 -14.44 -0.57 -3.49
CA ASN A 384 -15.22 -0.47 -2.26
C ASN A 384 -14.66 0.63 -1.35
N THR A 385 -15.47 1.14 -0.43
CA THR A 385 -15.04 2.16 0.53
C THR A 385 -14.42 1.53 1.77
N ASN A 386 -13.39 2.16 2.35
CA ASN A 386 -12.97 1.85 3.71
C ASN A 386 -14.05 2.32 4.70
N ARG A 387 -14.67 1.39 5.44
CA ARG A 387 -15.65 1.69 6.50
C ARG A 387 -15.07 1.51 7.90
N GLU A 388 -13.84 1.05 8.01
CA GLU A 388 -13.14 0.83 9.26
C GLU A 388 -12.48 2.13 9.75
N PHE A 389 -12.28 2.26 11.06
CA PHE A 389 -11.57 3.43 11.61
C PHE A 389 -10.08 3.41 11.33
N ASP A 390 -9.53 2.23 11.07
CA ASP A 390 -8.14 1.99 10.74
C ASP A 390 -7.95 1.94 9.22
N LEU A 391 -6.72 2.20 8.78
CA LEU A 391 -6.30 2.01 7.39
C LEU A 391 -5.38 0.79 7.31
N SER A 392 -5.69 -0.16 6.44
CA SER A 392 -4.78 -1.26 6.11
C SER A 392 -4.44 -1.25 4.62
N ILE A 393 -3.23 -0.81 4.32
CA ILE A 393 -2.60 -0.92 3.01
C ILE A 393 -1.34 -1.78 3.20
N TYR A 394 -1.43 -3.02 2.75
CA TYR A 394 -0.37 -4.00 2.89
C TYR A 394 0.00 -4.56 1.52
N ILE A 395 1.25 -4.37 1.11
CA ILE A 395 1.80 -4.97 -0.11
C ILE A 395 2.42 -6.32 0.27
N PRO A 396 1.98 -7.44 -0.33
CA PRO A 396 2.48 -8.77 -0.01
C PRO A 396 4.01 -8.92 -0.04
N SER A 397 4.55 -9.62 0.95
CA SER A 397 5.98 -9.93 1.08
C SER A 397 6.29 -11.40 0.84
N LEU A 398 7.54 -11.68 0.49
CA LEU A 398 8.14 -13.02 0.60
C LEU A 398 8.80 -13.23 1.95
N LEU A 399 9.42 -12.17 2.48
CA LEU A 399 10.04 -12.09 3.80
C LEU A 399 9.65 -10.76 4.43
N ASP A 400 9.24 -10.79 5.70
CA ASP A 400 8.79 -9.61 6.46
C ASP A 400 8.89 -9.93 7.95
N GLU A 401 10.05 -9.65 8.54
CA GLU A 401 10.33 -9.97 9.94
C GLU A 401 9.35 -9.30 10.93
N VAL A 402 8.81 -8.12 10.60
CA VAL A 402 7.87 -7.41 11.48
C VAL A 402 6.52 -8.11 11.52
N ASN A 403 6.08 -8.63 10.37
CA ASN A 403 4.85 -9.41 10.31
C ASN A 403 5.04 -10.84 10.86
N ASN A 404 6.22 -11.44 10.68
CA ASN A 404 6.56 -12.77 11.17
C ASN A 404 8.07 -12.90 11.40
N GLU A 405 8.50 -13.08 12.66
CA GLU A 405 9.92 -13.11 13.05
C GLU A 405 10.72 -14.23 12.35
N ASP A 406 10.06 -15.31 11.94
CA ASP A 406 10.68 -16.43 11.22
C ASP A 406 10.86 -16.16 9.71
N ASP A 407 10.20 -15.13 9.15
CA ASP A 407 10.26 -14.79 7.73
C ASP A 407 11.52 -13.97 7.40
N VAL A 408 12.67 -14.61 7.58
CA VAL A 408 14.01 -14.06 7.33
C VAL A 408 14.88 -15.03 6.54
N TRP A 409 15.92 -14.52 5.87
CA TRP A 409 16.95 -15.35 5.25
C TRP A 409 18.33 -15.04 5.84
N ILE A 410 18.87 -15.95 6.64
CA ILE A 410 20.19 -15.83 7.25
C ILE A 410 21.23 -16.52 6.37
N THR A 411 22.32 -15.82 6.06
CA THR A 411 23.43 -16.31 5.24
C THR A 411 24.75 -16.18 6.00
N LYS A 412 25.61 -17.19 5.89
CA LYS A 412 26.90 -17.29 6.61
C LYS A 412 28.10 -17.10 5.70
N MET A 413 28.09 -16.03 4.91
CA MET A 413 29.11 -15.75 3.89
C MET A 413 30.42 -15.14 4.45
N GLY A 414 30.50 -14.93 5.77
CA GLY A 414 31.70 -14.40 6.43
C GLY A 414 31.75 -12.87 6.42
N LYS A 415 32.95 -12.30 6.52
CA LYS A 415 33.10 -10.84 6.61
C LYS A 415 32.71 -10.16 5.31
N LEU A 416 32.05 -9.00 5.42
CA LEU A 416 31.83 -8.10 4.28
C LEU A 416 33.18 -7.52 3.85
N VAL A 417 33.59 -7.83 2.61
CA VAL A 417 34.87 -7.41 2.01
C VAL A 417 34.73 -6.07 1.30
N GLY A 418 33.58 -5.84 0.65
CA GLY A 418 33.34 -4.59 -0.07
C GLY A 418 32.00 -4.54 -0.78
N ARG A 419 31.73 -3.37 -1.36
CA ARG A 419 30.55 -3.07 -2.19
C ARG A 419 31.04 -2.57 -3.54
N GLU A 420 30.43 -3.04 -4.63
CA GLU A 420 30.72 -2.59 -5.99
C GLU A 420 29.40 -2.34 -6.72
N LEU A 421 29.31 -1.20 -7.42
CA LEU A 421 28.26 -0.94 -8.39
C LEU A 421 28.85 -1.13 -9.79
N LYS A 422 28.45 -2.19 -10.49
CA LYS A 422 28.96 -2.51 -11.82
C LYS A 422 27.82 -2.90 -12.76
N GLU A 423 27.82 -2.30 -13.94
CA GLU A 423 26.72 -2.43 -14.90
C GLU A 423 25.39 -2.06 -14.24
N ASP A 424 24.45 -3.01 -14.15
CA ASP A 424 23.10 -2.85 -13.59
C ASP A 424 22.94 -3.55 -12.22
N PHE A 425 24.06 -3.91 -11.57
CA PHE A 425 24.05 -4.65 -10.30
C PHE A 425 24.79 -3.92 -9.19
N LEU A 426 24.14 -3.87 -8.02
CA LEU A 426 24.79 -3.61 -6.74
C LEU A 426 25.26 -4.94 -6.15
N THR A 427 26.57 -5.11 -5.99
CA THR A 427 27.16 -6.34 -5.45
C THR A 427 27.80 -6.10 -4.08
N LEU A 428 27.35 -6.88 -3.10
CA LEU A 428 27.98 -7.01 -1.78
C LEU A 428 28.89 -8.24 -1.81
N ASN A 429 30.19 -8.04 -1.63
CA ASN A 429 31.20 -9.10 -1.66
C ASN A 429 31.57 -9.52 -0.23
N PHE A 430 31.59 -10.82 0.01
CA PHE A 430 31.94 -11.43 1.29
C PHE A 430 33.11 -12.42 1.11
N GLU A 431 33.73 -12.85 2.21
CA GLU A 431 34.85 -13.80 2.18
C GLU A 431 34.53 -15.12 1.47
N LYS A 432 33.27 -15.59 1.55
CA LYS A 432 32.83 -16.88 1.02
C LYS A 432 31.79 -16.79 -0.08
N GLY A 433 31.46 -15.59 -0.57
CA GLY A 433 30.32 -15.42 -1.47
C GLY A 433 30.01 -13.98 -1.83
N SER A 434 28.89 -13.77 -2.51
CA SER A 434 28.40 -12.43 -2.85
C SER A 434 26.88 -12.39 -2.97
N ILE A 435 26.30 -11.21 -2.75
CA ILE A 435 24.90 -10.90 -3.05
C ILE A 435 24.89 -9.79 -4.10
N SER A 436 24.39 -10.08 -5.29
CA SER A 436 24.22 -9.12 -6.39
C SER A 436 22.74 -8.79 -6.56
N LEU A 437 22.39 -7.51 -6.50
CA LEU A 437 21.04 -6.97 -6.58
C LEU A 437 20.91 -6.20 -7.89
N GLY A 438 20.13 -6.72 -8.83
CA GLY A 438 19.87 -6.09 -10.12
C GLY A 438 18.40 -5.71 -10.27
N ARG A 439 18.06 -4.97 -11.32
CA ARG A 439 16.73 -4.36 -11.52
C ARG A 439 15.54 -5.26 -11.19
N ASN A 440 15.55 -6.52 -11.63
CA ASN A 440 14.45 -7.47 -11.40
C ASN A 440 14.93 -8.85 -10.93
N ASN A 441 16.16 -8.95 -10.44
CA ASN A 441 16.71 -10.24 -10.04
C ASN A 441 17.79 -10.09 -8.97
N ILE A 442 17.96 -11.16 -8.19
CA ILE A 442 18.99 -11.31 -7.18
C ILE A 442 19.86 -12.50 -7.57
N ARG A 443 21.18 -12.36 -7.41
CA ARG A 443 22.13 -13.47 -7.54
C ARG A 443 22.91 -13.61 -6.24
N ILE A 444 22.97 -14.81 -5.70
CA ILE A 444 23.67 -15.11 -4.47
C ILE A 444 24.64 -16.25 -4.73
N ILE A 445 25.92 -16.01 -4.43
CA ILE A 445 27.00 -17.00 -4.54
C ILE A 445 27.45 -17.40 -3.15
N GLY A 446 27.70 -18.69 -2.93
CA GLY A 446 28.21 -19.20 -1.65
C GLY A 446 27.15 -19.49 -0.60
N VAL A 447 25.92 -19.82 -1.03
CA VAL A 447 24.81 -20.25 -0.19
C VAL A 447 24.29 -21.59 -0.69
N GLU A 448 24.01 -22.50 0.25
CA GLU A 448 23.49 -23.83 -0.04
C GLU A 448 21.98 -23.78 -0.32
N LYS A 449 21.47 -24.76 -1.06
CA LYS A 449 20.04 -24.82 -1.40
C LYS A 449 19.15 -24.95 -0.15
N GLU A 450 19.63 -25.64 0.87
CA GLU A 450 18.94 -25.89 2.14
C GLU A 450 18.74 -24.60 2.96
N ASP A 451 19.55 -23.56 2.70
CA ASP A 451 19.46 -22.28 3.39
C ASP A 451 18.41 -21.34 2.76
N ILE A 452 17.83 -21.70 1.60
CA ILE A 452 16.81 -20.87 0.93
C ILE A 452 15.48 -21.02 1.67
N PRO A 453 14.86 -19.90 2.12
CA PRO A 453 13.55 -19.94 2.74
C PRO A 453 12.50 -20.65 1.89
N VAL A 454 11.67 -21.48 2.54
CA VAL A 454 10.60 -22.24 1.88
C VAL A 454 9.58 -21.29 1.22
N THR A 455 9.37 -20.10 1.80
CA THR A 455 8.51 -19.04 1.23
C THR A 455 8.98 -18.60 -0.14
N ILE A 456 10.29 -18.44 -0.34
CA ILE A 456 10.91 -18.13 -1.63
C ILE A 456 10.78 -19.33 -2.57
N LEU A 457 11.20 -20.53 -2.14
CA LEU A 457 11.17 -21.75 -2.98
C LEU A 457 9.78 -22.12 -3.54
N LYS A 458 8.72 -21.84 -2.78
CA LYS A 458 7.33 -22.15 -3.17
C LYS A 458 6.61 -20.99 -3.82
N SER A 459 7.22 -19.80 -3.88
CA SER A 459 6.57 -18.62 -4.40
C SER A 459 6.31 -18.76 -5.90
N LYS A 460 5.09 -18.42 -6.30
CA LYS A 460 4.72 -18.29 -7.73
C LYS A 460 5.19 -16.97 -8.33
N ALA A 461 5.68 -16.05 -7.51
CA ALA A 461 6.16 -14.72 -7.90
C ALA A 461 7.64 -14.69 -8.27
N THR A 462 8.35 -15.82 -8.09
CA THR A 462 9.79 -15.94 -8.31
C THR A 462 10.11 -17.08 -9.26
N ASP A 463 11.02 -16.83 -10.19
CA ASP A 463 11.68 -17.86 -10.98
C ASP A 463 13.08 -18.11 -10.40
N ILE A 464 13.31 -19.29 -9.82
CA ILE A 464 14.55 -19.63 -9.12
C ILE A 464 15.36 -20.61 -9.98
N LYS A 465 16.64 -20.28 -10.19
CA LYS A 465 17.64 -21.16 -10.80
C LYS A 465 18.73 -21.42 -9.78
N ILE A 466 19.05 -22.70 -9.58
CA ILE A 466 20.07 -23.14 -8.62
C ILE A 466 21.13 -23.91 -9.41
N SER A 467 22.37 -23.45 -9.35
CA SER A 467 23.56 -24.18 -9.78
C SER A 467 24.34 -24.68 -8.56
N GLU A 468 25.49 -25.35 -8.74
CA GLU A 468 26.28 -25.88 -7.60
C GLU A 468 26.73 -24.82 -6.58
N SER A 469 26.84 -23.55 -6.97
CA SER A 469 27.32 -22.47 -6.08
C SER A 469 26.63 -21.12 -6.26
N GLU A 470 25.65 -21.02 -7.16
CA GLU A 470 24.92 -19.78 -7.45
C GLU A 470 23.41 -20.01 -7.42
N ILE A 471 22.72 -19.13 -6.70
CA ILE A 471 21.27 -19.03 -6.68
C ILE A 471 20.89 -17.73 -7.40
N SER A 472 20.07 -17.84 -8.44
CA SER A 472 19.48 -16.70 -9.11
C SER A 472 17.97 -16.70 -8.92
N VAL A 473 17.44 -15.60 -8.40
CA VAL A 473 16.01 -15.36 -8.19
C VAL A 473 15.61 -14.23 -9.10
N SER A 474 14.69 -14.48 -10.04
CA SER A 474 14.14 -13.45 -10.92
C SER A 474 12.69 -13.14 -10.54
N PHE A 475 12.33 -11.86 -10.61
CA PHE A 475 11.00 -11.34 -10.30
C PHE A 475 10.32 -10.93 -11.61
N ASN A 476 9.28 -11.66 -11.98
CA ASN A 476 8.50 -11.43 -13.20
C ASN A 476 7.16 -10.74 -12.93
N GLY A 477 6.94 -10.26 -11.68
CA GLY A 477 5.71 -9.63 -11.26
C GLY A 477 4.47 -10.54 -11.36
N THR A 478 4.62 -11.87 -11.31
CA THR A 478 3.45 -12.75 -11.19
C THR A 478 2.89 -12.68 -9.78
N TYR A 479 1.60 -12.33 -9.71
CA TYR A 479 0.82 -12.44 -8.49
C TYR A 479 -0.18 -13.59 -8.65
N PRO A 480 -0.37 -14.46 -7.63
CA PRO A 480 -1.18 -15.67 -7.78
C PRO A 480 -2.67 -15.39 -7.97
N PHE A 481 -3.11 -14.16 -7.72
CA PHE A 481 -4.51 -13.75 -7.82
C PHE A 481 -4.68 -12.67 -8.87
N SER A 482 -5.80 -12.70 -9.59
CA SER A 482 -6.15 -11.68 -10.58
C SER A 482 -6.58 -10.38 -9.90
N ARG A 483 -6.25 -9.23 -10.50
CA ARG A 483 -6.80 -7.91 -10.10
C ARG A 483 -8.33 -7.88 -10.16
N ASP A 484 -8.89 -8.55 -11.15
CA ASP A 484 -10.33 -8.58 -11.38
C ASP A 484 -11.06 -9.51 -10.39
N GLY A 485 -10.35 -10.10 -9.42
CA GLY A 485 -10.86 -11.11 -8.51
C GLY A 485 -11.04 -12.49 -9.18
N THR A 486 -11.66 -13.41 -8.44
CA THR A 486 -11.95 -14.77 -8.92
C THR A 486 -13.45 -14.95 -9.12
N ALA A 487 -13.85 -15.26 -10.36
CA ALA A 487 -15.23 -15.59 -10.66
C ALA A 487 -15.61 -16.95 -10.07
N TYR A 488 -16.65 -16.96 -9.26
CA TYR A 488 -17.21 -18.14 -8.62
C TYR A 488 -18.64 -18.34 -9.08
N ARG A 489 -18.93 -19.46 -9.74
CA ARG A 489 -20.29 -19.74 -10.25
C ARG A 489 -21.05 -20.61 -9.26
N ASP A 490 -22.20 -20.17 -8.80
CA ASP A 490 -23.09 -20.96 -7.95
C ASP A 490 -24.56 -20.59 -8.21
N LEU A 491 -25.49 -21.32 -7.61
CA LEU A 491 -26.91 -21.02 -7.69
C LEU A 491 -27.20 -19.59 -7.22
N SER A 492 -28.15 -18.94 -7.87
CA SER A 492 -28.69 -17.67 -7.37
C SER A 492 -29.33 -17.86 -5.99
N ALA A 493 -29.46 -16.75 -5.24
CA ALA A 493 -30.15 -16.78 -3.95
C ALA A 493 -31.59 -17.30 -4.11
N GLU A 494 -32.29 -16.84 -5.14
CA GLU A 494 -33.66 -17.22 -5.49
C GLU A 494 -33.77 -18.73 -5.76
N ALA A 495 -32.84 -19.29 -6.54
CA ALA A 495 -32.81 -20.71 -6.84
C ALA A 495 -32.50 -21.55 -5.60
N THR A 496 -31.59 -21.06 -4.74
CA THR A 496 -31.23 -21.69 -3.48
C THR A 496 -32.43 -21.75 -2.54
N HIS A 497 -33.15 -20.64 -2.38
CA HIS A 497 -34.38 -20.58 -1.59
C HIS A 497 -35.45 -21.50 -2.16
N ARG A 498 -35.64 -21.52 -3.49
CA ARG A 498 -36.60 -22.40 -4.16
C ARG A 498 -36.35 -23.87 -3.84
N LEU A 499 -35.11 -24.33 -3.91
CA LEU A 499 -34.73 -25.70 -3.56
C LEU A 499 -34.95 -26.04 -2.08
N LYS A 500 -34.74 -25.07 -1.19
CA LYS A 500 -34.96 -25.24 0.26
C LYS A 500 -36.45 -25.25 0.66
N THR A 501 -37.37 -24.91 -0.24
CA THR A 501 -38.81 -24.96 0.09
C THR A 501 -39.30 -26.38 0.31
N LYS A 502 -40.12 -26.59 1.35
CA LYS A 502 -40.72 -27.91 1.67
C LYS A 502 -41.44 -28.54 0.47
N LYS A 503 -42.08 -27.72 -0.35
CA LYS A 503 -42.81 -28.16 -1.56
C LYS A 503 -41.86 -28.78 -2.58
N VAL A 504 -40.75 -28.11 -2.90
CA VAL A 504 -39.76 -28.64 -3.84
C VAL A 504 -39.07 -29.87 -3.25
N GLY A 505 -38.73 -29.86 -1.96
CA GLY A 505 -38.23 -31.05 -1.27
C GLY A 505 -39.16 -32.25 -1.38
N ALA A 506 -40.46 -32.08 -1.14
CA ALA A 506 -41.46 -33.13 -1.27
C ALA A 506 -41.58 -33.66 -2.71
N ILE A 507 -41.52 -32.78 -3.72
CA ILE A 507 -41.52 -33.15 -5.13
C ILE A 507 -40.27 -33.99 -5.46
N ILE A 508 -39.08 -33.56 -5.02
CA ILE A 508 -37.83 -34.29 -5.24
C ILE A 508 -37.91 -35.68 -4.59
N ILE A 509 -38.39 -35.78 -3.35
CA ILE A 509 -38.59 -37.06 -2.65
C ILE A 509 -39.57 -37.95 -3.43
N ALA A 510 -40.70 -37.41 -3.88
CA ALA A 510 -41.69 -38.16 -4.67
C ALA A 510 -41.09 -38.69 -5.98
N ILE A 511 -40.28 -37.87 -6.68
CA ILE A 511 -39.58 -38.27 -7.90
C ILE A 511 -38.59 -39.41 -7.59
N VAL A 512 -37.78 -39.29 -6.53
CA VAL A 512 -36.80 -40.31 -6.14
C VAL A 512 -37.50 -41.62 -5.76
N ILE A 513 -38.57 -41.58 -4.96
CA ILE A 513 -39.37 -42.75 -4.60
C ILE A 513 -39.95 -43.41 -5.85
N THR A 514 -40.47 -42.62 -6.78
CA THR A 514 -41.04 -43.12 -8.05
C THR A 514 -39.96 -43.81 -8.89
N ILE A 515 -38.77 -43.21 -9.02
CA ILE A 515 -37.63 -43.81 -9.73
C ILE A 515 -37.25 -45.15 -9.07
N ILE A 516 -37.07 -45.18 -7.75
CA ILE A 516 -36.70 -46.41 -7.03
C ILE A 516 -37.77 -47.51 -7.20
N PHE A 517 -39.05 -47.15 -7.06
CA PHE A 517 -40.17 -48.09 -7.19
C PHE A 517 -40.26 -48.68 -8.59
N PHE A 518 -40.19 -47.86 -9.64
CA PHE A 518 -40.21 -48.35 -11.02
C PHE A 518 -38.93 -49.11 -11.39
N GLY A 519 -37.77 -48.70 -10.86
CA GLY A 519 -36.52 -49.46 -10.98
C GLY A 519 -36.62 -50.86 -10.37
N TYR A 520 -37.22 -50.97 -9.19
CA TYR A 520 -37.50 -52.26 -8.54
C TYR A 520 -38.47 -53.12 -9.35
N LEU A 521 -39.54 -52.54 -9.90
CA LEU A 521 -40.48 -53.26 -10.75
C LEU A 521 -39.84 -53.81 -12.03
N LEU A 522 -38.86 -53.10 -12.60
CA LEU A 522 -38.11 -53.53 -13.79
C LEU A 522 -37.09 -54.63 -13.50
N LEU A 523 -36.64 -54.76 -12.24
CA LEU A 523 -35.78 -55.86 -11.77
C LEU A 523 -36.56 -57.16 -11.54
N LYS A 524 -37.89 -57.10 -11.34
CA LYS A 524 -38.76 -58.28 -11.32
C LYS A 524 -39.01 -58.80 -12.75
N LYS A 525 -38.74 -60.10 -12.96
CA LYS A 525 -38.71 -60.80 -14.27
C LYS A 525 -39.97 -60.61 -15.14
N LYS A 526 -39.75 -60.57 -16.48
CA LYS A 526 -40.72 -60.49 -17.61
C LYS A 526 -41.34 -59.12 -17.95
N GLN A 527 -40.63 -58.01 -17.74
CA GLN A 527 -41.02 -56.71 -18.31
C GLN A 527 -40.58 -56.56 -19.78
N PRO A 528 -41.44 -56.02 -20.68
CA PRO A 528 -41.11 -55.85 -22.10
C PRO A 528 -39.98 -54.84 -22.30
N LEU A 529 -39.18 -55.00 -23.38
CA LEU A 529 -38.05 -54.12 -23.71
C LEU A 529 -38.45 -52.63 -23.73
N ILE A 530 -39.66 -52.35 -24.22
CA ILE A 530 -40.24 -51.01 -24.30
C ILE A 530 -40.36 -50.36 -22.90
N ALA A 531 -40.74 -51.11 -21.86
CA ALA A 531 -40.86 -50.57 -20.49
C ALA A 531 -39.50 -50.16 -19.91
N LYS A 532 -38.43 -50.91 -20.23
CA LYS A 532 -37.05 -50.55 -19.85
C LYS A 532 -36.59 -49.29 -20.59
N ILE A 533 -36.90 -49.16 -21.88
CA ILE A 533 -36.57 -47.97 -22.68
C ILE A 533 -37.28 -46.74 -22.13
N ILE A 534 -38.58 -46.82 -21.83
CA ILE A 534 -39.36 -45.71 -21.27
C ILE A 534 -38.80 -45.24 -19.92
N TYR A 535 -38.39 -46.18 -19.06
CA TYR A 535 -37.80 -45.85 -17.76
C TYR A 535 -36.44 -45.17 -17.89
N ILE A 536 -35.55 -45.69 -18.75
CA ILE A 536 -34.25 -45.06 -19.04
C ILE A 536 -34.46 -43.65 -19.66
N PHE A 537 -35.41 -43.51 -20.57
CA PHE A 537 -35.76 -42.23 -21.18
C PHE A 537 -36.29 -41.24 -20.14
N SER A 538 -37.16 -41.68 -19.23
CA SER A 538 -37.69 -40.86 -18.13
C SER A 538 -36.59 -40.37 -17.19
N ILE A 539 -35.65 -41.24 -16.80
CA ILE A 539 -34.48 -40.85 -16.00
C ILE A 539 -33.63 -39.84 -16.76
N THR A 540 -33.37 -40.10 -18.05
CA THR A 540 -32.59 -39.18 -18.89
C THR A 540 -33.26 -37.82 -18.98
N LEU A 541 -34.59 -37.75 -19.12
CA LEU A 541 -35.34 -36.51 -19.16
C LEU A 541 -35.27 -35.74 -17.83
N ILE A 542 -35.32 -36.45 -16.70
CA ILE A 542 -35.19 -35.83 -15.36
C ILE A 542 -33.78 -35.31 -15.15
N ILE A 543 -32.75 -36.06 -15.52
CA ILE A 543 -31.35 -35.66 -15.41
C ILE A 543 -31.07 -34.45 -16.32
N THR A 544 -31.50 -34.51 -17.58
CA THR A 544 -31.32 -33.41 -18.53
C THR A 544 -32.10 -32.17 -18.11
N GLY A 545 -33.36 -32.31 -17.69
CA GLY A 545 -34.16 -31.21 -17.14
C GLY A 545 -33.54 -30.60 -15.89
N SER A 546 -33.02 -31.42 -14.97
CA SER A 546 -32.32 -30.95 -13.76
C SER A 546 -31.02 -30.23 -14.11
N PHE A 547 -30.26 -30.75 -15.08
CA PHE A 547 -29.04 -30.12 -15.56
C PHE A 547 -29.30 -28.76 -16.23
N ILE A 548 -30.30 -28.68 -17.09
CA ILE A 548 -30.74 -27.43 -17.72
C ILE A 548 -31.19 -26.44 -16.65
N TRP A 549 -32.03 -26.88 -15.70
CA TRP A 549 -32.48 -26.03 -14.61
C TRP A 549 -31.30 -25.51 -13.77
N LEU A 550 -30.36 -26.37 -13.37
CA LEU A 550 -29.15 -25.95 -12.65
C LEU A 550 -28.32 -24.95 -13.46
N LYS A 551 -28.15 -25.17 -14.76
CA LYS A 551 -27.39 -24.28 -15.63
C LYS A 551 -28.02 -22.89 -15.72
N ASP A 552 -29.34 -22.84 -15.87
CA ASP A 552 -30.12 -21.60 -16.05
C ASP A 552 -30.29 -20.82 -14.74
N ASN A 553 -30.15 -21.48 -13.60
CA ASN A 553 -30.32 -20.90 -12.27
C ASN A 553 -28.99 -20.62 -11.55
N ARG A 554 -27.86 -20.70 -12.26
CA ARG A 554 -26.54 -20.33 -11.73
C ARG A 554 -26.12 -18.96 -12.24
N GLN A 555 -25.58 -18.15 -11.35
CA GLN A 555 -25.00 -16.86 -11.66
C GLN A 555 -23.53 -16.80 -11.26
N ASN A 556 -22.82 -15.80 -11.80
CA ASN A 556 -21.46 -15.52 -11.38
C ASN A 556 -21.50 -14.66 -10.12
N TYR A 557 -20.61 -14.99 -9.19
CA TYR A 557 -20.22 -14.18 -8.05
C TYR A 557 -18.74 -13.81 -8.20
N LEU A 558 -18.28 -12.79 -7.49
CA LEU A 558 -16.88 -12.39 -7.49
C LEU A 558 -16.29 -12.45 -6.09
N ILE A 559 -15.16 -13.16 -5.96
CA ILE A 559 -14.33 -13.15 -4.76
C ILE A 559 -13.20 -12.15 -4.99
N ASP A 560 -13.06 -11.17 -4.11
CA ASP A 560 -12.04 -10.12 -4.23
C ASP A 560 -10.60 -10.66 -4.18
N GLN A 561 -9.64 -9.94 -4.75
CA GLN A 561 -8.22 -10.30 -4.70
C GLN A 561 -7.72 -10.46 -3.25
N SER A 562 -8.05 -9.53 -2.36
CA SER A 562 -7.62 -9.59 -0.96
C SER A 562 -8.28 -10.73 -0.21
N GLU A 563 -9.54 -11.06 -0.54
CA GLU A 563 -10.20 -12.23 0.04
C GLU A 563 -9.55 -13.54 -0.44
N MET A 564 -9.14 -13.62 -1.70
CA MET A 564 -8.40 -14.76 -2.25
C MET A 564 -7.04 -14.97 -1.58
N GLU A 565 -6.33 -13.88 -1.27
CA GLU A 565 -5.10 -13.95 -0.47
C GLU A 565 -5.39 -14.58 0.91
N MET A 566 -6.46 -14.14 1.57
CA MET A 566 -6.83 -14.64 2.87
C MET A 566 -7.23 -16.12 2.84
N LEU A 567 -7.93 -16.55 1.79
CA LEU A 567 -8.27 -17.96 1.56
C LEU A 567 -7.02 -18.82 1.32
N TRP A 568 -6.01 -18.28 0.63
CA TRP A 568 -4.75 -18.98 0.46
C TRP A 568 -4.01 -19.13 1.79
N ARG A 569 -3.93 -18.07 2.61
CA ARG A 569 -3.37 -18.14 3.97
C ARG A 569 -4.10 -19.19 4.81
N LEU A 570 -5.43 -19.16 4.81
CA LEU A 570 -6.27 -20.17 5.46
C LEU A 570 -5.87 -21.59 5.02
N SER A 571 -5.67 -21.81 3.71
CA SER A 571 -5.30 -23.12 3.16
C SER A 571 -3.94 -23.69 3.58
N THR A 572 -3.10 -22.86 4.20
CA THR A 572 -1.81 -23.29 4.76
C THR A 572 -1.90 -23.67 6.24
N LEU A 573 -3.01 -23.37 6.91
CA LEU A 573 -3.22 -23.72 8.31
C LEU A 573 -3.53 -25.21 8.50
N PRO A 574 -3.27 -25.78 9.69
CA PRO A 574 -3.65 -27.17 9.99
C PRO A 574 -5.14 -27.42 9.76
N GLN A 575 -5.45 -28.53 9.08
CA GLN A 575 -6.82 -28.93 8.74
C GLN A 575 -7.76 -28.84 9.94
N GLY A 576 -8.93 -28.25 9.73
CA GLY A 576 -9.91 -27.99 10.78
C GLY A 576 -11.27 -27.59 10.25
N ASN A 577 -12.18 -27.25 11.15
CA ASN A 577 -13.51 -26.71 10.86
C ASN A 577 -13.49 -25.18 10.99
N VAL A 578 -14.03 -24.49 9.99
CA VAL A 578 -14.10 -23.03 9.91
C VAL A 578 -15.54 -22.59 10.09
N MET A 579 -15.82 -21.78 11.09
CA MET A 579 -17.10 -21.10 11.22
C MET A 579 -17.21 -20.00 10.16
N VAL A 580 -18.33 -19.99 9.43
CA VAL A 580 -18.71 -18.93 8.49
C VAL A 580 -20.08 -18.39 8.89
N TYR A 581 -20.29 -17.08 8.75
CA TYR A 581 -21.57 -16.47 9.14
C TYR A 581 -22.71 -16.94 8.23
N ASP A 582 -23.78 -17.45 8.84
CA ASP A 582 -25.01 -17.87 8.15
C ASP A 582 -25.96 -16.68 8.00
N ASN A 583 -25.66 -15.80 7.06
CA ASN A 583 -26.45 -14.59 6.82
C ASN A 583 -26.52 -14.23 5.34
N GLU A 584 -27.66 -13.67 4.95
CA GLU A 584 -27.93 -13.19 3.60
C GLU A 584 -28.19 -11.68 3.62
N CYS A 585 -27.54 -10.95 2.71
CA CYS A 585 -27.78 -9.52 2.51
C CYS A 585 -28.12 -9.23 1.04
N LEU A 586 -29.40 -9.43 0.68
CA LEU A 586 -29.84 -9.23 -0.70
C LEU A 586 -29.77 -7.77 -1.16
N GLN A 587 -29.95 -6.84 -0.23
CA GLN A 587 -29.96 -5.39 -0.45
C GLN A 587 -28.59 -4.73 -0.25
N CYS A 588 -27.53 -5.50 0.06
CA CYS A 588 -26.19 -4.93 0.15
C CYS A 588 -25.71 -4.47 -1.23
N GLU A 589 -25.27 -3.22 -1.28
CA GLU A 589 -24.65 -2.63 -2.46
C GLU A 589 -23.26 -3.24 -2.71
N TYR A 590 -22.90 -3.40 -3.97
CA TYR A 590 -21.59 -3.86 -4.38
C TYR A 590 -21.16 -3.12 -5.65
N PHE A 591 -19.86 -2.85 -5.74
CA PHE A 591 -19.26 -2.08 -6.85
C PHE A 591 -18.40 -2.94 -7.77
N THR A 592 -18.30 -4.24 -7.47
CA THR A 592 -17.62 -5.25 -8.28
C THR A 592 -18.46 -5.67 -9.48
N LYS A 593 -17.82 -6.27 -10.50
CA LYS A 593 -18.49 -6.77 -11.71
C LYS A 593 -19.62 -7.77 -11.42
N TYR A 594 -19.45 -8.60 -10.40
CA TYR A 594 -20.48 -9.52 -9.91
C TYR A 594 -20.61 -9.40 -8.40
N LYS A 595 -21.79 -9.73 -7.87
CA LYS A 595 -22.10 -9.71 -6.45
C LYS A 595 -21.10 -10.58 -5.65
N PRO A 596 -20.61 -10.13 -4.49
CA PRO A 596 -19.83 -10.99 -3.60
C PRO A 596 -20.65 -12.23 -3.20
N PRO A 597 -20.06 -13.45 -3.20
CA PRO A 597 -20.79 -14.66 -2.84
C PRO A 597 -21.32 -14.58 -1.40
N ALA A 598 -20.62 -13.83 -0.54
CA ALA A 598 -21.00 -13.65 0.84
C ALA A 598 -22.41 -13.05 1.01
N PHE A 599 -22.82 -12.14 0.13
CA PHE A 599 -24.11 -11.44 0.21
C PHE A 599 -25.31 -12.35 -0.07
N SER A 600 -25.10 -13.46 -0.78
CA SER A 600 -26.12 -14.47 -1.06
C SER A 600 -25.96 -15.71 -0.18
N ASN A 601 -25.29 -15.56 0.98
CA ASN A 601 -24.99 -16.64 1.91
C ASN A 601 -24.30 -17.85 1.26
N LYS A 602 -23.46 -17.61 0.24
CA LYS A 602 -22.69 -18.64 -0.44
C LYS A 602 -21.29 -18.67 0.17
N ARG A 603 -20.98 -19.65 1.03
CA ARG A 603 -19.67 -19.76 1.69
C ARG A 603 -18.85 -20.97 1.25
N ASP A 604 -19.35 -21.77 0.30
CA ASP A 604 -18.67 -22.97 -0.18
C ASP A 604 -17.32 -22.67 -0.86
N TYR A 605 -17.10 -21.43 -1.33
CA TYR A 605 -15.80 -20.99 -1.80
C TYR A 605 -14.74 -20.99 -0.69
N VAL A 606 -15.11 -20.71 0.57
CA VAL A 606 -14.20 -20.79 1.73
C VAL A 606 -13.72 -22.22 1.93
N LYS A 607 -14.62 -23.19 1.78
CA LYS A 607 -14.27 -24.61 1.80
C LYS A 607 -13.35 -25.00 0.64
N TYR A 608 -13.66 -24.55 -0.57
CA TYR A 608 -12.95 -24.93 -1.78
C TYR A 608 -11.52 -24.36 -1.82
N PHE A 609 -11.39 -23.05 -1.62
CA PHE A 609 -10.09 -22.36 -1.69
C PHE A 609 -9.32 -22.43 -0.38
N GLY A 610 -10.01 -22.30 0.76
CA GLY A 610 -9.42 -22.46 2.08
C GLY A 610 -9.07 -23.91 2.41
N LYS A 611 -9.63 -24.92 1.74
CA LYS A 611 -9.38 -26.36 2.01
C LYS A 611 -9.80 -26.83 3.41
N HIS A 612 -10.65 -26.09 4.11
CA HIS A 612 -11.22 -26.49 5.39
C HIS A 612 -12.68 -26.93 5.24
N ARG A 613 -13.17 -27.71 6.21
CA ARG A 613 -14.62 -27.90 6.33
C ARG A 613 -15.22 -26.60 6.86
N ILE A 614 -16.42 -26.24 6.41
CA ILE A 614 -17.11 -25.05 6.89
C ILE A 614 -18.33 -25.44 7.72
N VAL A 615 -18.61 -24.62 8.73
CA VAL A 615 -19.77 -24.73 9.62
C VAL A 615 -20.49 -23.39 9.57
N TYR A 616 -21.68 -23.38 8.96
CA TYR A 616 -22.54 -22.20 8.94
C TYR A 616 -23.12 -21.97 10.33
N ASN A 617 -23.01 -20.75 10.85
CA ASN A 617 -23.61 -20.37 12.11
C ASN A 617 -24.01 -18.90 12.15
N SER A 618 -25.19 -18.62 12.67
CA SER A 618 -25.65 -17.26 12.98
C SER A 618 -25.83 -17.01 14.48
N SER A 619 -26.04 -18.06 15.29
CA SER A 619 -26.32 -17.94 16.72
C SER A 619 -25.20 -17.28 17.51
N VAL A 620 -23.93 -17.58 17.19
CA VAL A 620 -22.78 -16.98 17.88
C VAL A 620 -22.76 -15.48 17.61
N ILE A 621 -22.80 -15.06 16.33
CA ILE A 621 -22.68 -13.64 15.94
C ILE A 621 -23.90 -12.84 16.39
N ASN A 622 -25.10 -13.43 16.39
CA ASN A 622 -26.33 -12.74 16.79
C ASN A 622 -26.61 -12.83 18.31
N SER A 623 -25.69 -13.37 19.11
CA SER A 623 -25.88 -13.51 20.55
C SER A 623 -25.93 -12.15 21.26
N ILE A 624 -26.85 -12.02 22.21
CA ILE A 624 -27.09 -10.79 22.97
C ILE A 624 -26.17 -10.65 24.19
N ASP A 625 -25.60 -11.75 24.67
CA ASP A 625 -24.72 -11.80 25.83
C ASP A 625 -23.53 -12.75 25.62
N ARG A 626 -22.47 -12.51 26.41
CA ARG A 626 -21.16 -13.18 26.29
C ARG A 626 -21.25 -14.68 26.60
N GLU A 627 -22.01 -15.06 27.62
CA GLU A 627 -22.11 -16.45 28.07
C GLU A 627 -22.80 -17.31 27.01
N THR A 628 -23.89 -16.79 26.44
CA THR A 628 -24.60 -17.45 25.34
C THR A 628 -23.72 -17.58 24.11
N ALA A 629 -23.02 -16.52 23.70
CA ALA A 629 -22.12 -16.56 22.55
C ALA A 629 -21.02 -17.62 22.71
N LYS A 630 -20.36 -17.65 23.89
CA LYS A 630 -19.32 -18.62 24.19
C LYS A 630 -19.86 -20.05 24.18
N LYS A 631 -21.02 -20.27 24.81
CA LYS A 631 -21.68 -21.58 24.86
C LYS A 631 -22.09 -22.08 23.48
N GLU A 632 -22.61 -21.20 22.61
CA GLU A 632 -22.91 -21.55 21.22
C GLU A 632 -21.62 -21.84 20.45
N PHE A 633 -20.58 -21.03 20.62
CA PHE A 633 -19.30 -21.21 19.94
C PHE A 633 -18.63 -22.55 20.31
N ASP A 634 -18.65 -22.93 21.59
CA ASP A 634 -18.06 -24.19 22.04
C ASP A 634 -18.78 -25.43 21.49
N LYS A 635 -20.06 -25.34 21.15
CA LYS A 635 -20.81 -26.44 20.52
C LYS A 635 -20.39 -26.69 19.07
N LEU A 636 -19.85 -25.69 18.36
CA LEU A 636 -19.62 -25.76 16.92
C LEU A 636 -18.45 -26.66 16.52
N ASN A 637 -17.62 -27.10 17.47
CA ASN A 637 -16.40 -27.87 17.22
C ASN A 637 -15.57 -27.27 16.06
N VAL A 638 -15.37 -25.95 16.12
CA VAL A 638 -14.62 -25.16 15.13
C VAL A 638 -13.25 -24.79 15.66
N ASP A 639 -12.28 -24.75 14.74
CA ASP A 639 -10.89 -24.38 14.99
C ASP A 639 -10.63 -22.93 14.59
N TYR A 640 -11.38 -22.43 13.61
CA TYR A 640 -11.23 -21.09 13.05
C TYR A 640 -12.57 -20.39 12.84
N VAL A 641 -12.54 -19.06 12.78
CA VAL A 641 -13.66 -18.21 12.35
C VAL A 641 -13.19 -17.40 11.14
N TYR A 642 -14.03 -17.35 10.11
CA TYR A 642 -13.81 -16.59 8.90
C TYR A 642 -14.91 -15.55 8.73
N LEU A 643 -14.54 -14.27 8.74
CA LEU A 643 -15.45 -13.13 8.66
C LEU A 643 -15.09 -12.30 7.44
N VAL A 644 -16.09 -11.85 6.68
CA VAL A 644 -15.88 -11.00 5.50
C VAL A 644 -16.22 -9.53 5.76
N LYS A 645 -15.58 -8.65 5.00
CA LYS A 645 -15.72 -7.19 5.05
C LYS A 645 -15.85 -6.67 3.62
N TYR A 646 -16.95 -6.00 3.29
CA TYR A 646 -17.25 -5.50 1.96
C TYR A 646 -18.04 -4.19 2.07
N GLY A 647 -17.33 -3.05 2.05
CA GLY A 647 -17.96 -1.74 2.21
C GLY A 647 -18.80 -1.69 3.49
N ASP A 648 -20.11 -1.48 3.34
CA ASP A 648 -21.06 -1.43 4.46
C ASP A 648 -21.45 -2.81 5.03
N TYR A 649 -21.14 -3.91 4.35
CA TYR A 649 -21.34 -5.26 4.85
C TYR A 649 -20.09 -5.76 5.59
N ILE A 650 -20.10 -5.67 6.91
CA ILE A 650 -18.96 -6.10 7.75
C ILE A 650 -19.45 -7.13 8.77
N GLU A 651 -18.88 -8.32 8.70
CA GLU A 651 -19.08 -9.36 9.69
C GLU A 651 -18.08 -9.17 10.83
N LYS A 652 -18.56 -9.17 12.08
CA LYS A 652 -17.73 -8.97 13.27
C LYS A 652 -18.08 -9.98 14.35
N LEU A 653 -17.10 -10.30 15.20
CA LEU A 653 -17.40 -10.97 16.45
C LEU A 653 -18.27 -10.05 17.33
N PRO A 654 -19.30 -10.57 18.01
CA PRO A 654 -20.22 -9.76 18.80
C PRO A 654 -19.61 -9.25 20.11
N PHE A 655 -18.54 -9.89 20.59
CA PHE A 655 -17.85 -9.59 21.83
C PHE A 655 -16.34 -9.63 21.62
N SER A 656 -15.59 -9.19 22.63
CA SER A 656 -14.13 -9.18 22.57
C SER A 656 -13.60 -10.59 22.27
N PRO A 657 -12.53 -10.74 21.47
CA PRO A 657 -11.99 -12.05 21.08
C PRO A 657 -11.69 -12.97 22.29
N GLY A 658 -11.21 -12.39 23.39
CA GLY A 658 -10.98 -13.10 24.65
C GLY A 658 -12.25 -13.67 25.30
N ASP A 659 -13.40 -13.03 25.16
CA ASP A 659 -14.68 -13.52 25.69
C ASP A 659 -15.14 -14.79 24.94
N ILE A 660 -14.84 -14.89 23.64
CA ILE A 660 -15.17 -16.04 22.79
C ILE A 660 -14.10 -17.13 22.87
N GLY A 661 -12.89 -16.79 23.33
CA GLY A 661 -11.74 -17.70 23.32
C GLY A 661 -11.15 -17.85 21.92
N VAL A 662 -10.97 -16.74 21.21
CA VAL A 662 -10.30 -16.71 19.90
C VAL A 662 -9.20 -15.65 19.87
N ALA A 663 -8.16 -15.90 19.07
CA ALA A 663 -7.08 -14.96 18.77
C ALA A 663 -7.06 -14.66 17.27
N LYS A 664 -6.84 -13.38 16.90
CA LYS A 664 -6.74 -12.98 15.50
C LYS A 664 -5.47 -13.61 14.90
N LEU A 665 -5.61 -14.32 13.79
CA LEU A 665 -4.46 -14.81 13.02
C LEU A 665 -4.10 -13.85 11.90
N TYR A 666 -5.11 -13.43 11.14
CA TYR A 666 -4.92 -12.59 9.97
C TYR A 666 -6.05 -11.58 9.86
N ASP A 667 -5.70 -10.40 9.36
CA ASP A 667 -6.62 -9.29 9.11
C ASP A 667 -6.17 -8.62 7.83
N ASN A 668 -7.12 -8.35 6.95
CA ASN A 668 -6.90 -7.47 5.82
C ASN A 668 -8.19 -6.68 5.54
N PRO A 669 -8.17 -5.74 4.59
CA PRO A 669 -9.32 -4.90 4.24
C PRO A 669 -10.65 -5.62 3.95
N TYR A 670 -10.63 -6.91 3.61
CA TYR A 670 -11.82 -7.67 3.18
C TYR A 670 -12.15 -8.86 4.05
N THR A 671 -11.27 -9.30 4.95
CA THR A 671 -11.44 -10.57 5.66
C THR A 671 -10.65 -10.62 6.94
N GLU A 672 -11.22 -11.28 7.94
CA GLU A 672 -10.53 -11.66 9.18
C GLU A 672 -10.54 -13.18 9.36
N ILE A 673 -9.41 -13.72 9.82
CA ILE A 673 -9.30 -15.11 10.29
C ILE A 673 -8.95 -15.11 11.76
N TRP A 674 -9.75 -15.80 12.55
CA TRP A 674 -9.53 -16.01 13.98
C TRP A 674 -9.29 -17.49 14.25
N LYS A 675 -8.44 -17.80 15.23
CA LYS A 675 -8.18 -19.17 15.70
C LYS A 675 -8.74 -19.35 17.10
N LYS A 676 -9.39 -20.48 17.34
CA LYS A 676 -9.80 -20.90 18.68
C LYS A 676 -8.56 -21.11 19.55
N VAL A 677 -8.51 -20.41 20.66
CA VAL A 677 -7.51 -20.61 21.72
C VAL A 677 -8.14 -21.43 22.84
N LYS A 678 -7.32 -22.28 23.47
CA LYS A 678 -7.77 -23.14 24.57
C LYS A 678 -7.81 -22.39 25.88
#